data_AF-A0A971HSX4-F1
#
_entry.id   AF-A0A971HSX4-F1
#
_cell.length_a   1.000
_cell.length_b   1.000
_cell.length_c   1.000
_cell.angle_alpha   90.00
_cell.angle_beta   90.00
_cell.angle_gamma   90.00
#
_symmetry.space_group_name_H-M   'P 1'
#
loop_
_entity.id
_entity.type
_entity.pdbx_description
1 polymer ?
#
loop_
_entity_poly.entity_id
_entity_poly.type
_entity_poly.pdbx_seq_one_letter_code
_entity_poly.pdbx_strand_id
1 'polypeptide(L)'
;MFLSEKREERRELAPKLKEALVQQILSDSTKEEKAGNYEQAINLIALAISIDPGNPRGALGLTRLQQEKTKFERQKNRIDTISKNAAILLEQIEPASGTKLLNELIKELSEIGQNELVSDIKSAWRSKFINKGEEILLTNPQMSQAYFNDYLKYFPGDDEVITINGQATKQIALLEEKLAQETMLNSIIPALKSAIENYIPGTKPTLITNRIQKVLELGDEDTARELKELLVKKMIFEADNLMLVNPEKSIEIFEQVKSFYPDFIGLDNKLSLAQESLKSVIEAEELKTKRDSLYSQISKETEKIVPPQDVSTILNLISQLSEYAASSSIVEELRENLYKKYFDAASKQLDNSNLEEAKKILEICMKINPSASGLSEISEKIDTRIIEMAKEKERLANLEKERLAREKKAEEEALKLAEKRRAEAEKKAAEELKKQAELKKIEEEKKAVENARLEEIKKQQLEKDKAESERIAKIEAARKAAIEAEKKAAIEAAKKAEAQKIAEEKARAKAELRNNLYVGSSEKYKNIGDAVSAATDGNIITVRAGTYIENITVAKNISITGENTRTCIITTNSKSPTIVASGNSMISNLTIKNTSDSPTSTVELSGNASLSNCIINNLTPAPSPDFSAGIEITGGQPTLKNCNVSETKGMGLTIKRGSPLITGCNINNCGIYGIWYNGPAGGTVQGNQIKQCQKSGAGIKAGGNPIFINNVISENGENGFLIYSEGLGRYEGNEISNNKMYGFDVWDASPQSMHGNKIEKNRKGYILVRGKQASPRIGSNNFDNNRTDNIKNQGGKIIPY
;
A
#
# COMPACT_ATOMS: atom_id res chain seq x y z
N MET A 1 -53.79 -119.76 -32.41
CA MET A 1 -52.50 -119.39 -33.03
C MET A 1 -52.50 -117.96 -33.58
N PHE A 2 -53.40 -117.57 -34.50
CA PHE A 2 -53.40 -116.20 -35.06
C PHE A 2 -53.65 -115.04 -34.06
N LEU A 3 -54.31 -115.31 -32.91
CA LEU A 3 -54.50 -114.34 -31.82
C LEU A 3 -53.37 -114.33 -30.77
N SER A 4 -52.51 -115.36 -30.74
CA SER A 4 -51.35 -115.43 -29.84
C SER A 4 -50.11 -114.78 -30.45
N GLU A 5 -49.86 -114.95 -31.75
CA GLU A 5 -48.75 -114.27 -32.47
C GLU A 5 -48.88 -112.75 -32.43
N LYS A 6 -50.09 -112.20 -32.67
CA LYS A 6 -50.35 -110.74 -32.57
C LYS A 6 -50.30 -110.17 -31.14
N ARG A 7 -50.23 -111.02 -30.11
CA ARG A 7 -50.08 -110.63 -28.71
C ARG A 7 -48.59 -110.59 -28.30
N GLU A 8 -47.77 -111.48 -28.85
CA GLU A 8 -46.32 -111.47 -28.67
C GLU A 8 -45.66 -110.31 -29.45
N GLU A 9 -46.03 -110.09 -30.71
CA GLU A 9 -45.53 -108.93 -31.48
C GLU A 9 -45.90 -107.59 -30.82
N ARG A 10 -47.13 -107.47 -30.27
CA ARG A 10 -47.56 -106.29 -29.52
C ARG A 10 -46.84 -106.12 -28.16
N ARG A 11 -46.42 -107.22 -27.53
CA ARG A 11 -45.60 -107.18 -26.31
C ARG A 11 -44.17 -106.71 -26.58
N GLU A 12 -43.64 -106.97 -27.78
CA GLU A 12 -42.30 -106.51 -28.20
C GLU A 12 -42.26 -105.11 -28.83
N LEU A 13 -43.27 -104.72 -29.62
CA LEU A 13 -43.28 -103.42 -30.33
C LEU A 13 -43.65 -102.23 -29.44
N ALA A 14 -44.57 -102.41 -28.49
CA ALA A 14 -45.08 -101.31 -27.67
C ALA A 14 -43.99 -100.61 -26.83
N PRO A 15 -43.02 -101.31 -26.21
CA PRO A 15 -41.89 -100.68 -25.54
C PRO A 15 -40.99 -99.88 -26.49
N LYS A 16 -40.71 -100.41 -27.69
CA LYS A 16 -39.85 -99.76 -28.70
C LYS A 16 -40.47 -98.47 -29.26
N LEU A 17 -41.78 -98.49 -29.55
CA LEU A 17 -42.53 -97.30 -30.00
C LEU A 17 -42.58 -96.22 -28.91
N LYS A 18 -42.78 -96.64 -27.66
CA LYS A 18 -42.78 -95.75 -26.49
C LYS A 18 -41.42 -95.07 -26.31
N GLU A 19 -40.33 -95.82 -26.43
CA GLU A 19 -38.96 -95.31 -26.36
C GLU A 19 -38.66 -94.33 -27.50
N ALA A 20 -39.02 -94.66 -28.75
CA ALA A 20 -38.82 -93.79 -29.90
C ALA A 20 -39.59 -92.47 -29.78
N LEU A 21 -40.84 -92.52 -29.30
CA LEU A 21 -41.65 -91.32 -29.04
C LEU A 21 -41.04 -90.43 -27.96
N VAL A 22 -40.57 -91.02 -26.86
CA VAL A 22 -39.90 -90.27 -25.78
C VAL A 22 -38.61 -89.62 -26.28
N GLN A 23 -37.79 -90.30 -27.09
CA GLN A 23 -36.59 -89.72 -27.68
C GLN A 23 -36.91 -88.52 -28.60
N GLN A 24 -37.98 -88.62 -29.40
CA GLN A 24 -38.41 -87.52 -30.27
C GLN A 24 -38.86 -86.30 -29.46
N ILE A 25 -39.68 -86.49 -28.41
CA ILE A 25 -40.14 -85.41 -27.53
C ILE A 25 -38.97 -84.71 -26.82
N LEU A 26 -37.97 -85.47 -26.35
CA LEU A 26 -36.76 -84.90 -25.74
C LEU A 26 -35.91 -84.10 -26.75
N SER A 27 -35.86 -84.54 -28.01
CA SER A 27 -35.20 -83.81 -29.10
C SER A 27 -35.90 -82.47 -29.37
N ASP A 28 -37.22 -82.49 -29.47
CA ASP A 28 -38.02 -81.28 -29.71
C ASP A 28 -37.96 -80.31 -28.51
N SER A 29 -37.96 -80.82 -27.28
CA SER A 29 -37.68 -80.01 -26.09
C SER A 29 -36.32 -79.31 -26.16
N THR A 30 -35.29 -79.98 -26.70
CA THR A 30 -33.96 -79.40 -26.83
C THR A 30 -33.93 -78.29 -27.89
N LYS A 31 -34.76 -78.39 -28.94
CA LYS A 31 -34.93 -77.32 -29.92
C LYS A 31 -35.60 -76.09 -29.31
N GLU A 32 -36.67 -76.30 -28.54
CA GLU A 32 -37.39 -75.21 -27.85
C GLU A 32 -36.50 -74.52 -26.81
N GLU A 33 -35.66 -75.28 -26.08
CA GLU A 33 -34.66 -74.72 -25.18
C GLU A 33 -33.66 -73.82 -25.92
N LYS A 34 -33.12 -74.27 -27.07
CA LYS A 34 -32.20 -73.47 -27.90
C LYS A 34 -32.87 -72.24 -28.49
N ALA A 35 -34.19 -72.27 -28.70
CA ALA A 35 -34.98 -71.12 -29.12
C ALA A 35 -35.32 -70.14 -27.98
N GLY A 36 -34.97 -70.46 -26.72
CA GLY A 36 -35.32 -69.66 -25.54
C GLY A 36 -36.76 -69.87 -25.04
N ASN A 37 -37.50 -70.83 -25.60
CA ASN A 37 -38.88 -71.16 -25.25
C ASN A 37 -38.92 -72.17 -24.10
N TYR A 38 -38.37 -71.78 -22.95
CA TYR A 38 -38.19 -72.69 -21.81
C TYR A 38 -39.50 -73.28 -21.27
N GLU A 39 -40.64 -72.56 -21.36
CA GLU A 39 -41.95 -73.11 -20.97
C GLU A 39 -42.38 -74.28 -21.86
N GLN A 40 -42.21 -74.12 -23.17
CA GLN A 40 -42.54 -75.16 -24.13
C GLN A 40 -41.59 -76.36 -23.98
N ALA A 41 -40.30 -76.11 -23.74
CA ALA A 41 -39.32 -77.15 -23.42
C ALA A 41 -39.69 -77.91 -22.14
N ILE A 42 -40.04 -77.21 -21.06
CA ILE A 42 -40.48 -77.80 -19.78
C ILE A 42 -41.73 -78.68 -19.97
N ASN A 43 -42.72 -78.19 -20.73
CA ASN A 43 -43.95 -78.93 -21.02
C ASN A 43 -43.67 -80.22 -21.81
N LEU A 44 -42.75 -80.17 -22.78
CA LEU A 44 -42.33 -81.34 -23.56
C LEU A 44 -41.59 -82.37 -22.69
N ILE A 45 -40.71 -81.95 -21.77
CA ILE A 45 -40.08 -82.88 -20.82
C ILE A 45 -41.10 -83.50 -19.86
N ALA A 46 -42.06 -82.72 -19.35
CA ALA A 46 -43.11 -83.23 -18.48
C ALA A 46 -43.97 -84.30 -19.18
N LEU A 47 -44.28 -84.09 -20.47
CA LEU A 47 -44.97 -85.08 -21.31
C LEU A 47 -44.13 -86.35 -21.49
N ALA A 48 -42.83 -86.23 -21.74
CA ALA A 48 -41.92 -87.38 -21.83
C ALA A 48 -41.87 -88.19 -20.53
N ILE A 49 -41.85 -87.53 -19.36
CA ILE A 49 -41.90 -88.18 -18.03
C ILE A 49 -43.24 -88.90 -17.82
N SER A 50 -44.37 -88.29 -18.22
CA SER A 50 -45.69 -88.95 -18.08
C SER A 50 -45.82 -90.20 -18.92
N ILE A 51 -45.16 -90.24 -20.08
CA ILE A 51 -45.12 -91.42 -20.95
C ILE A 51 -44.21 -92.46 -20.31
N ASP A 52 -43.00 -92.10 -19.89
CA ASP A 52 -42.02 -93.03 -19.30
C ASP A 52 -41.43 -92.56 -17.94
N PRO A 53 -42.10 -92.87 -16.81
CA PRO A 53 -41.71 -92.37 -15.49
C PRO A 53 -40.33 -92.84 -14.99
N GLY A 54 -39.83 -93.95 -15.52
CA GLY A 54 -38.53 -94.53 -15.15
C GLY A 54 -37.34 -93.93 -15.90
N ASN A 55 -37.56 -92.99 -16.83
CA ASN A 55 -36.51 -92.44 -17.67
C ASN A 55 -35.63 -91.43 -16.89
N PRO A 56 -34.35 -91.75 -16.64
CA PRO A 56 -33.46 -90.90 -15.83
C PRO A 56 -33.15 -89.55 -16.48
N ARG A 57 -33.29 -89.42 -17.81
CA ARG A 57 -33.06 -88.16 -18.52
C ARG A 57 -34.21 -87.15 -18.33
N GLY A 58 -35.43 -87.63 -18.08
CA GLY A 58 -36.61 -86.77 -17.93
C GLY A 58 -36.56 -85.94 -16.64
N ALA A 59 -36.42 -86.59 -15.47
CA ALA A 59 -36.45 -85.91 -14.18
C ALA A 59 -35.28 -84.94 -13.96
N LEU A 60 -34.07 -85.32 -14.37
CA LEU A 60 -32.88 -84.45 -14.33
C LEU A 60 -33.00 -83.29 -15.35
N GLY A 61 -33.56 -83.57 -16.53
CA GLY A 61 -33.81 -82.56 -17.57
C GLY A 61 -34.82 -81.49 -17.12
N LEU A 62 -35.89 -81.87 -16.43
CA LEU A 62 -36.92 -80.96 -15.95
C LEU A 62 -36.37 -79.96 -14.93
N THR A 63 -35.61 -80.47 -13.94
CA THR A 63 -35.00 -79.63 -12.89
C THR A 63 -33.99 -78.65 -13.50
N ARG A 64 -33.17 -79.12 -14.44
CA ARG A 64 -32.20 -78.28 -15.16
C ARG A 64 -32.90 -77.18 -15.97
N LEU A 65 -33.95 -77.51 -16.74
CA LEU A 65 -34.68 -76.53 -17.54
C LEU A 65 -35.40 -75.49 -16.68
N GLN A 66 -35.94 -75.85 -15.52
CA GLN A 66 -36.54 -74.90 -14.59
C GLN A 66 -35.52 -73.91 -14.03
N GLN A 67 -34.29 -74.39 -13.74
CA GLN A 67 -33.18 -73.53 -13.32
C GLN A 67 -32.73 -72.60 -14.46
N GLU A 68 -32.58 -73.12 -15.69
CA GLU A 68 -32.19 -72.31 -16.86
C GLU A 68 -33.27 -71.29 -17.25
N LYS A 69 -34.57 -71.64 -17.18
CA LYS A 69 -35.69 -70.69 -17.34
C LYS A 69 -35.54 -69.52 -16.38
N THR A 70 -35.33 -69.82 -15.10
CA THR A 70 -35.20 -68.79 -14.06
C THR A 70 -34.00 -67.88 -14.31
N LYS A 71 -32.87 -68.43 -14.79
CA LYS A 71 -31.69 -67.63 -15.17
C LYS A 71 -31.98 -66.74 -16.38
N PHE A 72 -32.60 -67.29 -17.41
CA PHE A 72 -32.97 -66.56 -18.63
C PHE A 72 -33.94 -65.42 -18.35
N GLU A 73 -35.00 -65.66 -17.58
CA GLU A 73 -35.97 -64.63 -17.18
C GLU A 73 -35.32 -63.51 -16.34
N ARG A 74 -34.42 -63.86 -15.42
CA ARG A 74 -33.64 -62.87 -14.66
C ARG A 74 -32.77 -62.01 -15.57
N GLN A 75 -32.11 -62.63 -16.55
CA GLN A 75 -31.27 -61.91 -17.50
C GLN A 75 -32.11 -60.98 -18.40
N LYS A 76 -33.25 -61.45 -18.90
CA LYS A 76 -34.19 -60.64 -19.68
C LYS A 76 -34.70 -59.44 -18.89
N ASN A 77 -35.18 -59.65 -17.66
CA ASN A 77 -35.64 -58.57 -16.79
C ASN A 77 -34.53 -57.56 -16.46
N ARG A 78 -33.30 -58.03 -16.28
CA ARG A 78 -32.13 -57.16 -16.06
C ARG A 78 -31.84 -56.30 -17.29
N ILE A 79 -31.82 -56.89 -18.48
CA ILE A 79 -31.66 -56.14 -19.75
C ILE A 79 -32.77 -55.10 -19.89
N ASP A 80 -34.04 -55.48 -19.72
CA ASP A 80 -35.18 -54.55 -19.82
C ASP A 80 -35.07 -53.38 -18.83
N THR A 81 -34.60 -53.64 -17.61
CA THR A 81 -34.40 -52.61 -16.58
C THR A 81 -33.29 -51.66 -16.97
N ILE A 82 -32.14 -52.18 -17.42
CA ILE A 82 -31.00 -51.36 -17.84
C ILE A 82 -31.38 -50.51 -19.06
N SER A 83 -32.05 -51.09 -20.06
CA SER A 83 -32.52 -50.39 -21.27
C SER A 83 -33.45 -49.23 -20.92
N LYS A 84 -34.42 -49.44 -20.01
CA LYS A 84 -35.33 -48.37 -19.55
C LYS A 84 -34.59 -47.26 -18.83
N ASN A 85 -33.66 -47.61 -17.95
CA ASN A 85 -32.86 -46.63 -17.22
C ASN A 85 -31.95 -45.82 -18.16
N ALA A 86 -31.36 -46.47 -19.17
CA ALA A 86 -30.54 -45.81 -20.18
C ALA A 86 -31.37 -44.84 -21.03
N ALA A 87 -32.59 -45.21 -21.41
CA ALA A 87 -33.50 -44.34 -22.16
C ALA A 87 -33.92 -43.10 -21.35
N ILE A 88 -34.27 -43.27 -20.06
CA ILE A 88 -34.63 -42.16 -19.16
C ILE A 88 -33.46 -41.20 -19.00
N LEU A 89 -32.25 -41.74 -18.78
CA LEU A 89 -31.05 -40.92 -18.67
C LEU A 89 -30.82 -40.15 -19.98
N LEU A 90 -30.86 -40.81 -21.14
CA LEU A 90 -30.71 -40.17 -22.44
C LEU A 90 -31.73 -39.06 -22.70
N GLU A 91 -32.95 -39.15 -22.18
CA GLU A 91 -33.96 -38.09 -22.33
C GLU A 91 -33.60 -36.82 -21.54
N GLN A 92 -32.92 -36.96 -20.40
CA GLN A 92 -32.61 -35.86 -19.48
C GLN A 92 -31.10 -35.53 -19.40
N ILE A 93 -30.30 -36.15 -20.26
CA ILE A 93 -28.84 -36.05 -20.18
C ILE A 93 -28.34 -34.66 -20.55
N GLU A 94 -27.52 -34.13 -19.67
CA GLU A 94 -26.83 -32.85 -19.76
C GLU A 94 -25.35 -33.07 -19.38
N PRO A 95 -24.42 -32.16 -19.70
CA PRO A 95 -23.01 -32.34 -19.36
C PRO A 95 -22.83 -32.59 -17.86
N ALA A 96 -22.02 -33.58 -17.51
CA ALA A 96 -21.77 -34.10 -16.15
C ALA A 96 -22.99 -34.72 -15.43
N SER A 97 -24.21 -34.48 -15.89
CA SER A 97 -25.43 -35.01 -15.28
C SER A 97 -25.81 -36.35 -15.90
N GLY A 98 -25.77 -37.42 -15.11
CA GLY A 98 -26.18 -38.75 -15.57
C GLY A 98 -25.26 -39.42 -16.60
N THR A 99 -24.29 -38.72 -17.19
CA THR A 99 -23.36 -39.27 -18.19
C THR A 99 -22.47 -40.38 -17.65
N LYS A 100 -22.02 -40.27 -16.39
CA LYS A 100 -21.29 -41.34 -15.70
C LYS A 100 -22.16 -42.58 -15.51
N LEU A 101 -23.40 -42.40 -15.06
CA LEU A 101 -24.35 -43.47 -14.82
C LEU A 101 -24.72 -44.15 -16.14
N LEU A 102 -24.97 -43.38 -17.20
CA LEU A 102 -25.25 -43.91 -18.54
C LEU A 102 -24.08 -44.76 -19.05
N ASN A 103 -22.84 -44.29 -18.85
CA ASN A 103 -21.65 -45.07 -19.21
C ASN A 103 -21.50 -46.36 -18.37
N GLU A 104 -21.89 -46.35 -17.10
CA GLU A 104 -21.93 -47.57 -16.27
C GLU A 104 -22.96 -48.58 -16.79
N LEU A 105 -24.16 -48.13 -17.19
CA LEU A 105 -25.18 -48.98 -17.82
C LEU A 105 -24.70 -49.56 -19.16
N ILE A 106 -24.00 -48.76 -19.97
CA ILE A 106 -23.38 -49.22 -21.23
C ILE A 106 -22.37 -50.35 -20.97
N LYS A 107 -21.52 -50.21 -19.94
CA LYS A 107 -20.57 -51.26 -19.55
C LYS A 107 -21.29 -52.53 -19.11
N GLU A 108 -22.33 -52.40 -18.30
CA GLU A 108 -23.13 -53.53 -17.83
C GLU A 108 -23.81 -54.29 -18.99
N LEU A 109 -24.37 -53.57 -19.97
CA LEU A 109 -24.95 -54.20 -21.18
C LEU A 109 -23.89 -54.91 -22.02
N SER A 110 -22.68 -54.34 -22.12
CA SER A 110 -21.56 -54.95 -22.84
C SER A 110 -21.11 -56.25 -22.18
N GLU A 111 -21.04 -56.30 -20.84
CA GLU A 111 -20.71 -57.51 -20.08
C GLU A 111 -21.76 -58.63 -20.26
N ILE A 112 -23.03 -58.25 -20.45
CA ILE A 112 -24.15 -59.19 -20.70
C ILE A 112 -24.23 -59.60 -22.20
N GLY A 113 -23.38 -59.03 -23.06
CA GLY A 113 -23.29 -59.36 -24.49
C GLY A 113 -24.32 -58.65 -25.38
N GLN A 114 -24.97 -57.58 -24.90
CA GLN A 114 -25.97 -56.80 -25.65
C GLN A 114 -25.32 -55.71 -26.51
N ASN A 115 -24.48 -56.10 -27.48
CA ASN A 115 -23.67 -55.18 -28.26
C ASN A 115 -24.47 -54.25 -29.19
N GLU A 116 -25.60 -54.70 -29.74
CA GLU A 116 -26.47 -53.90 -30.60
C GLU A 116 -27.12 -52.74 -29.83
N LEU A 117 -27.73 -53.05 -28.68
CA LEU A 117 -28.29 -52.05 -27.77
C LEU A 117 -27.24 -51.05 -27.27
N VAL A 118 -26.02 -51.52 -26.98
CA VAL A 118 -24.89 -50.65 -26.63
C VAL A 118 -24.57 -49.67 -27.76
N SER A 119 -24.58 -50.13 -29.01
CA SER A 119 -24.36 -49.28 -30.19
C SER A 119 -25.45 -48.21 -30.32
N ASP A 120 -26.71 -48.59 -30.13
CA ASP A 120 -27.85 -47.66 -30.23
C ASP A 120 -27.80 -46.57 -29.16
N ILE A 121 -27.50 -46.93 -27.91
CA ILE A 121 -27.38 -45.98 -26.79
C ILE A 121 -26.23 -44.99 -27.04
N LYS A 122 -25.08 -45.48 -27.54
CA LYS A 122 -23.93 -44.62 -27.88
C LYS A 122 -24.28 -43.64 -29.00
N SER A 123 -24.96 -44.12 -30.05
CA SER A 123 -25.41 -43.30 -31.16
C SER A 123 -26.40 -42.21 -30.72
N ALA A 124 -27.39 -42.57 -29.89
CA ALA A 124 -28.36 -41.63 -29.34
C ALA A 124 -27.71 -40.56 -28.45
N TRP A 125 -26.73 -40.95 -27.62
CA TRP A 125 -25.96 -40.01 -26.80
C TRP A 125 -25.21 -39.01 -27.69
N ARG A 126 -24.47 -39.52 -28.68
CA ARG A 126 -23.71 -38.72 -29.64
C ARG A 126 -24.58 -37.68 -30.33
N SER A 127 -25.68 -38.10 -30.96
CA SER A 127 -26.58 -37.20 -31.69
C SER A 127 -27.13 -36.10 -30.79
N LYS A 128 -27.53 -36.43 -29.56
CA LYS A 128 -28.07 -35.43 -28.63
C LYS A 128 -27.03 -34.37 -28.25
N PHE A 129 -25.82 -34.80 -27.93
CA PHE A 129 -24.75 -33.88 -27.52
C PHE A 129 -24.23 -33.03 -28.69
N ILE A 130 -24.16 -33.58 -29.90
CA ILE A 130 -23.86 -32.79 -31.10
C ILE A 130 -24.94 -31.74 -31.34
N ASN A 131 -26.20 -32.15 -31.43
CA ASN A 131 -27.31 -31.22 -31.71
C ASN A 131 -27.40 -30.10 -30.68
N LYS A 132 -27.29 -30.41 -29.38
CA LYS A 132 -27.32 -29.40 -28.32
C LYS A 132 -26.08 -28.52 -28.31
N GLY A 133 -24.89 -29.10 -28.52
CA GLY A 133 -23.64 -28.35 -28.60
C GLY A 133 -23.65 -27.36 -29.76
N GLU A 134 -24.11 -27.76 -30.94
CA GLU A 134 -24.21 -26.89 -32.11
C GLU A 134 -25.29 -25.80 -31.96
N GLU A 135 -26.47 -26.16 -31.43
CA GLU A 135 -27.58 -25.23 -31.19
C GLU A 135 -27.14 -24.02 -30.36
N ILE A 136 -26.32 -24.25 -29.33
CA ILE A 136 -25.88 -23.20 -28.40
C ILE A 136 -24.50 -22.63 -28.73
N LEU A 137 -23.83 -23.09 -29.80
CA LEU A 137 -22.46 -22.67 -30.11
C LEU A 137 -22.31 -21.16 -30.30
N LEU A 138 -23.29 -20.51 -30.93
CA LEU A 138 -23.26 -19.07 -31.21
C LEU A 138 -23.64 -18.21 -30.00
N THR A 139 -24.53 -18.72 -29.14
CA THR A 139 -25.11 -17.97 -28.01
C THR A 139 -24.39 -18.24 -26.70
N ASN A 140 -23.87 -19.45 -26.51
CA ASN A 140 -23.10 -19.87 -25.35
C ASN A 140 -21.99 -20.88 -25.74
N PRO A 141 -20.89 -20.40 -26.35
CA PRO A 141 -19.78 -21.24 -26.79
C PRO A 141 -19.14 -22.08 -25.68
N GLN A 142 -19.10 -21.57 -24.45
CA GLN A 142 -18.55 -22.28 -23.29
C GLN A 142 -19.41 -23.48 -22.91
N MET A 143 -20.73 -23.32 -22.87
CA MET A 143 -21.64 -24.45 -22.65
C MET A 143 -21.58 -25.43 -23.80
N SER A 144 -21.51 -24.96 -25.05
CA SER A 144 -21.31 -25.81 -26.24
C SER A 144 -20.07 -26.70 -26.09
N GLN A 145 -18.94 -26.11 -25.70
CA GLN A 145 -17.70 -26.84 -25.42
C GLN A 145 -17.85 -27.85 -24.27
N ALA A 146 -18.68 -27.55 -23.25
CA ALA A 146 -18.95 -28.47 -22.15
C ALA A 146 -19.68 -29.74 -22.60
N TYR A 147 -20.63 -29.65 -23.55
CA TYR A 147 -21.24 -30.84 -24.17
C TYR A 147 -20.16 -31.67 -24.88
N PHE A 148 -19.40 -31.07 -25.79
CA PHE A 148 -18.41 -31.83 -26.56
C PHE A 148 -17.33 -32.46 -25.65
N ASN A 149 -16.81 -31.73 -24.67
CA ASN A 149 -15.83 -32.25 -23.73
C ASN A 149 -16.35 -33.40 -22.86
N ASP A 150 -17.59 -33.31 -22.36
CA ASP A 150 -18.16 -34.37 -21.53
C ASP A 150 -18.48 -35.62 -22.36
N TYR A 151 -18.86 -35.49 -23.62
CA TYR A 151 -18.97 -36.64 -24.54
C TYR A 151 -17.60 -37.28 -24.84
N LEU A 152 -16.61 -36.48 -25.22
CA LEU A 152 -15.26 -36.95 -25.58
C LEU A 152 -14.52 -37.60 -24.39
N LYS A 153 -14.90 -37.28 -23.16
CA LYS A 153 -14.42 -37.97 -21.95
C LYS A 153 -14.69 -39.48 -21.97
N TYR A 154 -15.82 -39.90 -22.55
CA TYR A 154 -16.21 -41.30 -22.65
C TYR A 154 -15.91 -41.88 -24.04
N PHE A 155 -15.86 -41.05 -25.07
CA PHE A 155 -15.61 -41.43 -26.46
C PHE A 155 -14.49 -40.61 -27.11
N PRO A 156 -13.22 -40.79 -26.68
CA PRO A 156 -12.10 -39.95 -27.13
C PRO A 156 -11.68 -40.16 -28.60
N GLY A 157 -12.23 -41.16 -29.30
CA GLY A 157 -11.89 -41.49 -30.68
C GLY A 157 -12.90 -41.02 -31.73
N ASP A 158 -13.79 -40.07 -31.39
CA ASP A 158 -14.82 -39.57 -32.28
C ASP A 158 -14.34 -38.31 -33.03
N ASP A 159 -13.73 -38.51 -34.20
CA ASP A 159 -13.07 -37.45 -35.00
C ASP A 159 -14.00 -36.28 -35.38
N GLU A 160 -15.29 -36.55 -35.58
CA GLU A 160 -16.29 -35.53 -35.91
C GLU A 160 -16.48 -34.59 -34.71
N VAL A 161 -16.71 -35.14 -33.52
CA VAL A 161 -16.90 -34.35 -32.30
C VAL A 161 -15.61 -33.63 -31.89
N ILE A 162 -14.44 -34.24 -32.11
CA ILE A 162 -13.13 -33.58 -31.91
C ILE A 162 -13.03 -32.34 -32.79
N THR A 163 -13.42 -32.45 -34.06
CA THR A 163 -13.35 -31.33 -35.02
C THR A 163 -14.29 -30.19 -34.60
N ILE A 164 -15.53 -30.51 -34.24
CA ILE A 164 -16.52 -29.51 -33.80
C ILE A 164 -16.07 -28.82 -32.49
N ASN A 165 -15.55 -29.59 -31.53
CA ASN A 165 -14.99 -29.04 -30.28
C ASN A 165 -13.81 -28.09 -30.52
N GLY A 166 -12.96 -28.42 -31.51
CA GLY A 166 -11.87 -27.56 -31.94
C GLY A 166 -12.35 -26.22 -32.52
N GLN A 167 -13.45 -26.22 -33.27
CA GLN A 167 -14.08 -24.97 -33.77
C GLN A 167 -14.66 -24.14 -32.63
N ALA A 168 -15.36 -24.78 -31.68
CA ALA A 168 -15.90 -24.11 -30.49
C ALA A 168 -14.79 -23.44 -29.66
N THR A 169 -13.66 -24.14 -29.49
CA THR A 169 -12.49 -23.62 -28.77
C THR A 169 -11.92 -22.35 -29.43
N LYS A 170 -11.82 -22.32 -30.77
CA LYS A 170 -11.36 -21.13 -31.49
C LYS A 170 -12.32 -19.95 -31.32
N GLN A 171 -13.63 -20.21 -31.34
CA GLN A 171 -14.64 -19.16 -31.16
C GLN A 171 -14.62 -18.57 -29.74
N ILE A 172 -14.42 -19.41 -28.71
CA ILE A 172 -14.23 -18.95 -27.33
C ILE A 172 -13.01 -18.03 -27.24
N ALA A 173 -11.88 -18.43 -27.80
CA ALA A 173 -10.66 -17.62 -27.78
C ALA A 173 -10.86 -16.24 -28.45
N LEU A 174 -11.58 -16.19 -29.58
CA LEU A 174 -11.90 -14.93 -30.26
C LEU A 174 -12.81 -14.02 -29.42
N LEU A 175 -13.77 -14.58 -28.70
CA LEU A 175 -14.67 -13.83 -27.84
C LEU A 175 -13.98 -13.34 -26.57
N GLU A 176 -13.09 -14.14 -25.98
CA GLU A 176 -12.25 -13.74 -24.85
C GLU A 176 -11.31 -12.60 -25.23
N GLU A 177 -10.72 -12.65 -26.43
CA GLU A 177 -9.88 -11.56 -26.97
C GLU A 177 -10.69 -10.26 -27.13
N LYS A 178 -11.88 -10.33 -27.75
CA LYS A 178 -12.77 -9.16 -27.90
C LYS A 178 -13.21 -8.59 -26.56
N LEU A 179 -13.60 -9.44 -25.62
CA LEU A 179 -14.00 -9.01 -24.28
C LEU A 179 -12.83 -8.36 -23.53
N ALA A 180 -11.61 -8.87 -23.68
CA ALA A 180 -10.41 -8.29 -23.11
C ALA A 180 -10.11 -6.90 -23.71
N GLN A 181 -10.24 -6.75 -25.04
CA GLN A 181 -10.11 -5.47 -25.73
C GLN A 181 -11.14 -4.45 -25.24
N GLU A 182 -12.42 -4.83 -25.18
CA GLU A 182 -13.50 -3.97 -24.71
C GLU A 182 -13.33 -3.56 -23.24
N THR A 183 -12.93 -4.51 -22.37
CA THR A 183 -12.64 -4.23 -20.96
C THR A 183 -11.48 -3.23 -20.82
N MET A 184 -10.45 -3.37 -21.65
CA MET A 184 -9.31 -2.46 -21.66
C MET A 184 -9.71 -1.05 -22.14
N LEU A 185 -10.52 -0.95 -23.20
CA LEU A 185 -11.07 0.32 -23.70
C LEU A 185 -11.94 1.01 -22.63
N ASN A 186 -12.85 0.26 -21.98
CA ASN A 186 -13.72 0.77 -20.91
C ASN A 186 -12.93 1.28 -19.69
N SER A 187 -11.72 0.78 -19.45
CA SER A 187 -10.83 1.31 -18.42
C SER A 187 -10.00 2.51 -18.89
N ILE A 188 -9.49 2.50 -20.12
CA ILE A 188 -8.55 3.50 -20.62
C ILE A 188 -9.26 4.81 -20.97
N ILE A 189 -10.42 4.75 -21.62
CA ILE A 189 -11.11 5.94 -22.15
C ILE A 189 -11.50 6.92 -21.02
N PRO A 190 -12.15 6.50 -19.91
CA PRO A 190 -12.49 7.43 -18.82
C PRO A 190 -11.25 8.02 -18.15
N ALA A 191 -10.21 7.20 -17.97
CA ALA A 191 -8.94 7.65 -17.40
C ALA A 191 -8.23 8.66 -18.30
N LEU A 192 -8.30 8.48 -19.63
CA LEU A 192 -7.78 9.43 -20.61
C LEU A 192 -8.54 10.74 -20.59
N LYS A 193 -9.88 10.71 -20.58
CA LYS A 193 -10.71 11.94 -20.48
C LYS A 193 -10.34 12.75 -19.23
N SER A 194 -10.22 12.08 -18.08
CA SER A 194 -9.79 12.72 -16.83
C SER A 194 -8.34 13.23 -16.89
N ALA A 195 -7.42 12.49 -17.51
CA ALA A 195 -6.03 12.92 -17.66
C ALA A 195 -5.88 14.14 -18.58
N ILE A 196 -6.69 14.22 -19.64
CA ILE A 196 -6.75 15.39 -20.53
C ILE A 196 -7.30 16.60 -19.77
N GLU A 197 -8.38 16.43 -19.00
CA GLU A 197 -8.98 17.52 -18.21
C GLU A 197 -7.99 18.10 -17.19
N ASN A 198 -7.22 17.22 -16.53
CA ASN A 198 -6.23 17.57 -15.51
C ASN A 198 -4.81 17.79 -16.07
N TYR A 199 -4.66 17.88 -17.39
CA TYR A 199 -3.35 18.05 -18.00
C TYR A 199 -2.64 19.30 -17.50
N ILE A 200 -1.41 19.14 -17.02
CA ILE A 200 -0.62 20.20 -16.40
C ILE A 200 0.18 20.96 -17.47
N PRO A 201 0.13 22.30 -17.51
CA PRO A 201 0.76 23.07 -18.57
C PRO A 201 2.31 23.04 -18.53
N GLY A 202 2.94 22.74 -19.67
CA GLY A 202 4.40 22.71 -19.85
C GLY A 202 5.07 21.35 -19.61
N THR A 203 4.30 20.29 -19.36
CA THR A 203 4.82 18.91 -19.39
C THR A 203 4.51 18.27 -20.72
N LYS A 204 5.45 17.56 -21.34
CA LYS A 204 5.17 16.85 -22.61
C LYS A 204 3.99 15.89 -22.43
N PRO A 205 2.97 15.90 -23.31
CA PRO A 205 1.78 15.05 -23.16
C PRO A 205 2.04 13.56 -23.48
N THR A 206 3.30 13.10 -23.47
CA THR A 206 3.74 11.79 -23.96
C THR A 206 2.96 10.62 -23.38
N LEU A 207 2.61 10.67 -22.09
CA LEU A 207 1.82 9.60 -21.47
C LEU A 207 0.38 9.56 -22.00
N ILE A 208 -0.23 10.74 -22.22
CA ILE A 208 -1.58 10.86 -22.76
C ILE A 208 -1.57 10.41 -24.23
N THR A 209 -0.60 10.86 -25.02
CA THR A 209 -0.47 10.48 -26.44
C THR A 209 -0.22 8.98 -26.62
N ASN A 210 0.62 8.36 -25.79
CA ASN A 210 0.86 6.91 -25.82
C ASN A 210 -0.41 6.12 -25.46
N ARG A 211 -1.22 6.63 -24.53
CA ARG A 211 -2.49 6.00 -24.16
C ARG A 211 -3.55 6.18 -25.24
N ILE A 212 -3.61 7.33 -25.92
CA ILE A 212 -4.45 7.53 -27.11
C ILE A 212 -4.03 6.57 -28.23
N GLN A 213 -2.72 6.41 -28.46
CA GLN A 213 -2.20 5.42 -29.40
C GLN A 213 -2.63 3.99 -29.02
N LYS A 214 -2.69 3.69 -27.72
CA LYS A 214 -3.19 2.39 -27.26
C LYS A 214 -4.67 2.16 -27.57
N VAL A 215 -5.50 3.20 -27.52
CA VAL A 215 -6.92 3.13 -27.94
C VAL A 215 -7.00 2.80 -29.44
N LEU A 216 -6.14 3.43 -30.25
CA LEU A 216 -6.05 3.16 -31.68
C LEU A 216 -5.61 1.71 -31.97
N GLU A 217 -4.59 1.21 -31.25
CA GLU A 217 -4.14 -0.19 -31.34
C GLU A 217 -5.21 -1.21 -30.93
N LEU A 218 -6.17 -0.81 -30.09
CA LEU A 218 -7.31 -1.63 -29.67
C LEU A 218 -8.48 -1.58 -30.66
N GLY A 219 -8.35 -0.82 -31.77
CA GLY A 219 -9.31 -0.79 -32.87
C GLY A 219 -10.40 0.28 -32.76
N ASP A 220 -10.34 1.18 -31.79
CA ASP A 220 -11.31 2.29 -31.63
C ASP A 220 -10.75 3.61 -32.19
N GLU A 221 -10.74 3.71 -33.52
CA GLU A 221 -10.15 4.86 -34.24
C GLU A 221 -10.91 6.18 -33.98
N ASP A 222 -12.24 6.11 -33.88
CA ASP A 222 -13.09 7.27 -33.68
C ASP A 222 -12.88 7.90 -32.30
N THR A 223 -12.83 7.09 -31.25
CA THR A 223 -12.56 7.60 -29.90
C THR A 223 -11.13 8.11 -29.77
N ALA A 224 -10.15 7.44 -30.40
CA ALA A 224 -8.77 7.91 -30.39
C ALA A 224 -8.64 9.31 -31.04
N ARG A 225 -9.34 9.54 -32.15
CA ARG A 225 -9.42 10.84 -32.83
C ARG A 225 -10.09 11.91 -31.96
N GLU A 226 -11.22 11.61 -31.33
CA GLU A 226 -11.92 12.55 -30.42
C GLU A 226 -11.03 12.96 -29.24
N LEU A 227 -10.36 11.99 -28.61
CA LEU A 227 -9.44 12.24 -27.49
C LEU A 227 -8.24 13.09 -27.92
N LYS A 228 -7.73 12.88 -29.15
CA LYS A 228 -6.66 13.69 -29.74
C LYS A 228 -7.09 15.16 -29.87
N GLU A 229 -8.28 15.41 -30.41
CA GLU A 229 -8.83 16.76 -30.55
C GLU A 229 -9.07 17.46 -29.21
N LEU A 230 -9.59 16.73 -28.21
CA LEU A 230 -9.80 17.26 -26.86
C LEU A 230 -8.49 17.71 -26.20
N LEU A 231 -7.43 16.90 -26.32
CA LEU A 231 -6.11 17.25 -25.82
C LEU A 231 -5.58 18.54 -26.48
N VAL A 232 -5.67 18.63 -27.80
CA VAL A 232 -5.21 19.81 -28.57
C VAL A 232 -5.98 21.08 -28.14
N LYS A 233 -7.31 21.01 -28.04
CA LYS A 233 -8.14 22.15 -27.60
C LYS A 233 -7.73 22.64 -26.20
N LYS A 234 -7.47 21.71 -25.26
CA LYS A 234 -7.03 22.04 -23.90
C LYS A 234 -5.65 22.71 -23.89
N MET A 235 -4.71 22.19 -24.68
CA MET A 235 -3.36 22.76 -24.80
C MET A 235 -3.40 24.18 -25.35
N ILE A 236 -4.22 24.43 -26.38
CA ILE A 236 -4.35 25.76 -27.01
C ILE A 236 -4.99 26.75 -26.05
N PHE A 237 -6.09 26.38 -25.39
CA PHE A 237 -6.76 27.24 -24.40
C PHE A 237 -5.78 27.74 -23.33
N GLU A 238 -4.89 26.87 -22.88
CA GLU A 238 -3.91 27.22 -21.87
C GLU A 238 -2.76 28.08 -22.40
N ALA A 239 -2.26 27.76 -23.60
CA ALA A 239 -1.24 28.57 -24.26
C ALA A 239 -1.74 30.00 -24.50
N ASP A 240 -3.02 30.19 -24.82
CA ASP A 240 -3.65 31.50 -24.93
C ASP A 240 -3.61 32.27 -23.59
N ASN A 241 -3.90 31.61 -22.46
CA ASN A 241 -3.86 32.25 -21.14
C ASN A 241 -2.44 32.67 -20.71
N LEU A 242 -1.41 31.94 -21.16
CA LEU A 242 -0.01 32.24 -20.86
C LEU A 242 0.57 33.35 -21.73
N MET A 243 -0.09 33.71 -22.81
CA MET A 243 0.45 34.55 -23.87
C MET A 243 0.94 35.92 -23.41
N LEU A 244 0.29 36.53 -22.41
CA LEU A 244 0.68 37.83 -21.84
C LEU A 244 1.52 37.72 -20.56
N VAL A 245 1.44 36.58 -19.87
CA VAL A 245 2.05 36.38 -18.54
C VAL A 245 3.40 35.67 -18.64
N ASN A 246 3.50 34.71 -19.56
CA ASN A 246 4.70 33.95 -19.86
C ASN A 246 4.72 33.55 -21.36
N PRO A 247 5.11 34.50 -22.24
CA PRO A 247 5.10 34.29 -23.68
C PRO A 247 6.00 33.13 -24.14
N GLU A 248 7.15 32.91 -23.48
CA GLU A 248 8.07 31.79 -23.79
C GLU A 248 7.36 30.44 -23.66
N LYS A 249 6.64 30.25 -22.55
CA LYS A 249 5.93 29.00 -22.27
C LYS A 249 4.71 28.82 -23.17
N SER A 250 4.06 29.92 -23.58
CA SER A 250 2.98 29.91 -24.57
C SER A 250 3.49 29.42 -25.93
N ILE A 251 4.63 29.94 -26.41
CA ILE A 251 5.30 29.49 -27.64
C ILE A 251 5.65 28.00 -27.57
N GLU A 252 6.26 27.55 -26.47
CA GLU A 252 6.63 26.14 -26.29
C GLU A 252 5.42 25.21 -26.45
N ILE A 253 4.28 25.56 -25.85
CA ILE A 253 3.06 24.75 -25.95
C ILE A 253 2.50 24.78 -27.37
N PHE A 254 2.48 25.92 -28.06
CA PHE A 254 2.05 25.99 -29.45
C PHE A 254 2.93 25.16 -30.39
N GLU A 255 4.25 25.16 -30.20
CA GLU A 255 5.17 24.30 -30.96
C GLU A 255 4.94 22.81 -30.69
N GLN A 256 4.66 22.43 -29.44
CA GLN A 256 4.29 21.06 -29.09
C GLN A 256 2.98 20.64 -29.78
N VAL A 257 1.97 21.52 -29.82
CA VAL A 257 0.74 21.27 -30.57
C VAL A 257 1.03 21.11 -32.05
N LYS A 258 1.89 21.97 -32.63
CA LYS A 258 2.25 21.92 -34.06
C LYS A 258 2.93 20.60 -34.44
N SER A 259 3.80 20.08 -33.58
CA SER A 259 4.44 18.79 -33.78
C SER A 259 3.47 17.61 -33.71
N PHE A 260 2.42 17.71 -32.90
CA PHE A 260 1.48 16.61 -32.63
C PHE A 260 0.23 16.64 -33.54
N TYR A 261 -0.19 17.85 -33.92
CA TYR A 261 -1.38 18.14 -34.71
C TYR A 261 -1.09 19.36 -35.61
N PRO A 262 -0.37 19.15 -36.73
CA PRO A 262 0.08 20.24 -37.59
C PRO A 262 -1.08 20.96 -38.30
N ASP A 263 -2.18 20.27 -38.56
CA ASP A 263 -3.32 20.79 -39.33
C ASP A 263 -4.29 21.67 -38.51
N PHE A 264 -3.91 22.09 -37.30
CA PHE A 264 -4.77 22.94 -36.48
C PHE A 264 -4.86 24.37 -37.07
N ILE A 265 -6.05 24.73 -37.56
CA ILE A 265 -6.30 26.03 -38.18
C ILE A 265 -6.07 27.17 -37.18
N GLY A 266 -5.22 28.13 -37.54
CA GLY A 266 -4.94 29.34 -36.75
C GLY A 266 -3.81 29.21 -35.73
N LEU A 267 -3.13 28.05 -35.65
CA LEU A 267 -1.98 27.86 -34.74
C LEU A 267 -0.80 28.79 -35.07
N ASP A 268 -0.50 28.98 -36.35
CA ASP A 268 0.61 29.85 -36.79
C ASP A 268 0.39 31.32 -36.39
N ASN A 269 -0.85 31.81 -36.49
CA ASN A 269 -1.21 33.16 -36.06
C ASN A 269 -1.02 33.33 -34.55
N LYS A 270 -1.41 32.33 -33.75
CA LYS A 270 -1.22 32.34 -32.30
C LYS A 270 0.26 32.34 -31.92
N LEU A 271 1.06 31.54 -32.62
CA LEU A 271 2.51 31.49 -32.42
C LEU A 271 3.18 32.84 -32.72
N SER A 272 2.80 33.49 -33.83
CA SER A 272 3.29 34.84 -34.19
C SER A 272 2.97 35.87 -33.11
N LEU A 273 1.73 35.91 -32.63
CA LEU A 273 1.31 36.85 -31.59
C LEU A 273 2.03 36.59 -30.25
N ALA A 274 2.33 35.32 -29.91
CA ALA A 274 3.09 34.99 -28.70
C ALA A 274 4.57 35.43 -28.82
N GLN A 275 5.15 35.32 -30.01
CA GLN A 275 6.50 35.84 -30.30
C GLN A 275 6.57 37.37 -30.21
N GLU A 276 5.55 38.09 -30.70
CA GLU A 276 5.44 39.54 -30.53
C GLU A 276 5.33 39.95 -29.05
N SER A 277 4.56 39.20 -28.26
CA SER A 277 4.46 39.43 -26.82
C SER A 277 5.79 39.20 -26.10
N LEU A 278 6.53 38.13 -26.45
CA LEU A 278 7.87 37.86 -25.90
C LEU A 278 8.83 39.00 -26.17
N LYS A 279 8.85 39.50 -27.42
CA LYS A 279 9.70 40.63 -27.81
C LYS A 279 9.42 41.86 -26.94
N SER A 280 8.14 42.16 -26.71
CA SER A 280 7.72 43.30 -25.87
C SER A 280 8.17 43.16 -24.41
N VAL A 281 8.14 41.93 -23.86
CA VAL A 281 8.60 41.65 -22.48
C VAL A 281 10.11 41.82 -22.36
N ILE A 282 10.89 41.33 -23.33
CA ILE A 282 12.35 41.46 -23.35
C ILE A 282 12.75 42.94 -23.40
N GLU A 283 12.14 43.73 -24.28
CA GLU A 283 12.40 45.17 -24.40
C GLU A 283 12.11 45.91 -23.07
N ALA A 284 11.05 45.54 -22.34
CA ALA A 284 10.73 46.11 -21.04
C ALA A 284 11.74 45.73 -19.93
N GLU A 285 12.22 44.49 -19.89
CA GLU A 285 13.22 44.03 -18.91
C GLU A 285 14.59 44.69 -19.15
N GLU A 286 14.96 44.95 -20.41
CA GLU A 286 16.18 45.72 -20.74
C GLU A 286 16.10 47.17 -20.24
N LEU A 287 14.97 47.85 -20.43
CA LEU A 287 14.75 49.21 -19.94
C LEU A 287 14.80 49.27 -18.41
N LYS A 288 14.21 48.28 -17.73
CA LYS A 288 14.28 48.12 -16.27
C LYS A 288 15.72 47.90 -15.78
N THR A 289 16.49 47.05 -16.46
CA THR A 289 17.89 46.79 -16.12
C THR A 289 18.75 48.06 -16.25
N LYS A 290 18.53 48.85 -17.31
CA LYS A 290 19.20 50.15 -17.50
C LYS A 290 18.84 51.13 -16.38
N ARG A 291 17.56 51.23 -16.01
CA ARG A 291 17.08 52.06 -14.89
C ARG A 291 17.73 51.66 -13.56
N ASP A 292 17.76 50.37 -13.24
CA ASP A 292 18.30 49.85 -11.98
C ASP A 292 19.84 50.03 -11.90
N SER A 293 20.53 49.89 -13.04
CA SER A 293 21.96 50.21 -13.15
C SER A 293 22.24 51.69 -12.87
N LEU A 294 21.42 52.58 -13.44
CA LEU A 294 21.54 54.03 -13.24
C LEU A 294 21.26 54.42 -11.77
N TYR A 295 20.27 53.80 -11.12
CA TYR A 295 20.02 53.94 -9.67
C TYR A 295 21.24 53.53 -8.83
N SER A 296 21.86 52.38 -9.15
CA SER A 296 23.06 51.90 -8.46
C SER A 296 24.25 52.85 -8.63
N GLN A 297 24.42 53.41 -9.83
CA GLN A 297 25.43 54.41 -10.12
C GLN A 297 25.21 55.69 -9.29
N ILE A 298 23.99 56.24 -9.29
CA ILE A 298 23.65 57.44 -8.53
C ILE A 298 23.86 57.23 -7.02
N SER A 299 23.44 56.08 -6.49
CA SER A 299 23.60 55.74 -5.07
C SER A 299 25.08 55.70 -4.67
N LYS A 300 25.94 55.06 -5.49
CA LYS A 300 27.39 55.00 -5.24
C LYS A 300 28.05 56.38 -5.29
N GLU A 301 27.69 57.21 -6.26
CA GLU A 301 28.23 58.57 -6.35
C GLU A 301 27.75 59.44 -5.17
N THR A 302 26.51 59.25 -4.72
CA THR A 302 25.95 59.90 -3.51
C THR A 302 26.65 59.44 -2.23
N GLU A 303 27.09 58.18 -2.13
CA GLU A 303 27.91 57.70 -1.00
C GLU A 303 29.31 58.30 -0.99
N LYS A 304 29.98 58.37 -2.16
CA LYS A 304 31.36 58.86 -2.27
C LYS A 304 31.51 60.36 -2.06
N ILE A 305 30.51 61.14 -2.47
CA ILE A 305 30.62 62.61 -2.43
C ILE A 305 30.73 63.10 -0.99
N VAL A 306 31.68 64.00 -0.73
CA VAL A 306 31.92 64.56 0.60
C VAL A 306 31.63 66.07 0.54
N PRO A 307 30.68 66.59 1.33
CA PRO A 307 30.44 68.03 1.40
C PRO A 307 31.72 68.80 1.78
N PRO A 308 32.03 69.96 1.16
CA PRO A 308 31.17 70.78 0.29
C PRO A 308 31.37 70.54 -1.23
N GLN A 309 31.70 69.34 -1.69
CA GLN A 309 31.89 69.07 -3.13
C GLN A 309 30.63 69.38 -3.97
N ASP A 310 30.83 69.73 -5.25
CA ASP A 310 29.74 70.06 -6.18
C ASP A 310 28.91 68.82 -6.57
N VAL A 311 27.59 68.97 -6.61
CA VAL A 311 26.61 67.89 -6.84
C VAL A 311 26.07 67.82 -8.28
N SER A 312 26.53 68.68 -9.19
CA SER A 312 25.92 68.85 -10.52
C SER A 312 25.94 67.56 -11.34
N THR A 313 27.01 66.75 -11.21
CA THR A 313 27.12 65.45 -11.87
C THR A 313 26.05 64.46 -11.39
N ILE A 314 25.77 64.43 -10.09
CA ILE A 314 24.75 63.56 -9.50
C ILE A 314 23.34 64.03 -9.93
N LEU A 315 23.09 65.35 -9.93
CA LEU A 315 21.81 65.92 -10.38
C LEU A 315 21.52 65.65 -11.87
N ASN A 316 22.55 65.63 -12.73
CA ASN A 316 22.40 65.26 -14.14
C ASN A 316 22.05 63.77 -14.31
N LEU A 317 22.68 62.88 -13.54
CA LEU A 317 22.33 61.44 -13.54
C LEU A 317 20.90 61.21 -13.04
N ILE A 318 20.45 61.94 -12.01
CA ILE A 318 19.06 61.91 -11.54
C ILE A 318 18.09 62.39 -12.63
N SER A 319 18.47 63.40 -13.43
CA SER A 319 17.67 63.86 -14.57
C SER A 319 17.53 62.78 -15.64
N GLN A 320 18.61 62.06 -15.97
CA GLN A 320 18.58 60.94 -16.91
C GLN A 320 17.70 59.78 -16.40
N LEU A 321 17.65 59.55 -15.08
CA LEU A 321 16.77 58.55 -14.48
C LEU A 321 15.29 58.87 -14.68
N SER A 322 14.94 60.17 -14.68
CA SER A 322 13.55 60.65 -14.76
C SER A 322 12.85 60.35 -16.10
N GLU A 323 13.62 60.01 -17.14
CA GLU A 323 13.08 59.64 -18.46
C GLU A 323 12.52 58.20 -18.49
N TYR A 324 12.84 57.36 -17.50
CA TYR A 324 12.34 55.99 -17.42
C TYR A 324 10.95 55.92 -16.77
N ALA A 325 10.07 55.04 -17.26
CA ALA A 325 8.76 54.80 -16.65
C ALA A 325 8.89 54.29 -15.20
N ALA A 326 7.95 54.72 -14.34
CA ALA A 326 7.91 54.41 -12.90
C ALA A 326 9.18 54.79 -12.12
N SER A 327 9.90 55.83 -12.55
CA SER A 327 11.11 56.35 -11.87
C SER A 327 10.82 57.48 -10.88
N SER A 328 9.60 58.03 -10.85
CA SER A 328 9.26 59.24 -10.08
C SER A 328 9.54 59.12 -8.58
N SER A 329 9.09 58.04 -7.94
CA SER A 329 9.33 57.78 -6.52
C SER A 329 10.82 57.55 -6.22
N ILE A 330 11.54 56.91 -7.14
CA ILE A 330 12.98 56.65 -7.02
C ILE A 330 13.77 57.97 -7.10
N VAL A 331 13.37 58.87 -8.01
CA VAL A 331 13.98 60.19 -8.18
C VAL A 331 13.78 61.06 -6.92
N GLU A 332 12.59 61.02 -6.31
CA GLU A 332 12.31 61.72 -5.05
C GLU A 332 13.20 61.21 -3.91
N GLU A 333 13.27 59.89 -3.73
CA GLU A 333 14.10 59.24 -2.71
C GLU A 333 15.59 59.62 -2.84
N LEU A 334 16.14 59.54 -4.06
CA LEU A 334 17.55 59.87 -4.31
C LEU A 334 17.86 61.35 -4.04
N ARG A 335 16.94 62.26 -4.38
CA ARG A 335 17.09 63.68 -4.07
C ARG A 335 17.02 63.95 -2.58
N GLU A 336 16.12 63.28 -1.86
CA GLU A 336 15.99 63.41 -0.41
C GLU A 336 17.23 62.88 0.32
N ASN A 337 17.75 61.72 -0.08
CA ASN A 337 18.98 61.14 0.47
C ASN A 337 20.20 62.06 0.28
N LEU A 338 20.36 62.61 -0.93
CA LEU A 338 21.44 63.56 -1.23
C LEU A 338 21.28 64.85 -0.42
N TYR A 339 20.05 65.37 -0.32
CA TYR A 339 19.73 66.57 0.48
C TYR A 339 20.07 66.36 1.96
N LYS A 340 19.61 65.25 2.55
CA LYS A 340 19.84 64.93 3.96
C LYS A 340 21.34 64.86 4.29
N LYS A 341 22.14 64.23 3.43
CA LYS A 341 23.59 64.12 3.62
C LYS A 341 24.29 65.49 3.65
N TYR A 342 23.89 66.42 2.79
CA TYR A 342 24.43 67.79 2.79
C TYR A 342 23.88 68.62 3.95
N PHE A 343 22.60 68.45 4.30
CA PHE A 343 21.97 69.14 5.42
C PHE A 343 22.61 68.75 6.77
N ASP A 344 22.82 67.45 7.01
CA ASP A 344 23.48 66.93 8.21
C ASP A 344 24.93 67.45 8.32
N ALA A 345 25.65 67.54 7.19
CA ALA A 345 27.00 68.10 7.15
C ALA A 345 27.02 69.61 7.46
N ALA A 346 26.05 70.38 6.94
CA ALA A 346 25.88 71.79 7.28
C ALA A 346 25.58 71.97 8.78
N SER A 347 24.65 71.17 9.32
CA SER A 347 24.30 71.18 10.75
C SER A 347 25.51 70.88 11.63
N LYS A 348 26.34 69.90 11.24
CA LYS A 348 27.55 69.56 11.99
C LYS A 348 28.61 70.68 11.99
N GLN A 349 28.75 71.41 10.87
CA GLN A 349 29.66 72.57 10.82
C GLN A 349 29.13 73.75 11.65
N LEU A 350 27.80 73.93 11.69
CA LEU A 350 27.10 74.87 12.58
C LEU A 350 27.38 74.56 14.06
N ASP A 351 27.23 73.29 14.49
CA ASP A 351 27.52 72.86 15.86
C ASP A 351 29.01 73.05 16.24
N ASN A 352 29.91 72.81 15.28
CA ASN A 352 31.35 73.04 15.45
C ASN A 352 31.75 74.52 15.38
N SER A 353 30.78 75.44 15.24
CA SER A 353 31.02 76.88 15.08
C SER A 353 31.91 77.24 13.89
N ASN A 354 32.01 76.36 12.89
CA ASN A 354 32.72 76.58 11.64
C ASN A 354 31.75 77.19 10.62
N LEU A 355 31.31 78.41 10.95
CA LEU A 355 30.19 79.10 10.32
C LEU A 355 30.40 79.36 8.82
N GLU A 356 31.64 79.54 8.39
CA GLU A 356 32.00 79.83 7.01
C GLU A 356 31.94 78.58 6.10
N GLU A 357 32.23 77.40 6.65
CA GLU A 357 32.10 76.12 5.94
C GLU A 357 30.63 75.65 5.93
N ALA A 358 29.87 75.90 7.00
CA ALA A 358 28.44 75.63 7.05
C ALA A 358 27.66 76.37 5.95
N LYS A 359 28.02 77.64 5.68
CA LYS A 359 27.41 78.46 4.63
C LYS A 359 27.57 77.85 3.23
N LYS A 360 28.78 77.43 2.86
CA LYS A 360 29.05 76.81 1.56
C LYS A 360 28.22 75.53 1.34
N ILE A 361 28.04 74.74 2.39
CA ILE A 361 27.25 73.49 2.32
C ILE A 361 25.74 73.81 2.19
N LEU A 362 25.23 74.84 2.87
CA LEU A 362 23.82 75.28 2.76
C LEU A 362 23.49 75.81 1.35
N GLU A 363 24.42 76.51 0.69
CA GLU A 363 24.25 76.94 -0.70
C GLU A 363 24.10 75.77 -1.68
N ILE A 364 24.76 74.65 -1.40
CA ILE A 364 24.63 73.42 -2.18
C ILE A 364 23.30 72.72 -1.87
N CYS A 365 22.82 72.73 -0.62
CA CYS A 365 21.49 72.21 -0.24
C CYS A 365 20.36 72.87 -1.05
N MET A 366 20.45 74.20 -1.27
CA MET A 366 19.47 74.95 -2.07
C MET A 366 19.46 74.54 -3.55
N LYS A 367 20.58 74.06 -4.10
CA LYS A 367 20.62 73.51 -5.47
C LYS A 367 20.01 72.11 -5.56
N ILE A 368 20.12 71.30 -4.50
CA ILE A 368 19.56 69.94 -4.46
C ILE A 368 18.04 69.98 -4.33
N ASN A 369 17.52 70.87 -3.47
CA ASN A 369 16.09 71.09 -3.26
C ASN A 369 15.75 72.59 -3.22
N PRO A 370 15.41 73.19 -4.38
CA PRO A 370 15.06 74.61 -4.49
C PRO A 370 13.79 75.01 -3.72
N SER A 371 12.96 74.04 -3.31
CA SER A 371 11.69 74.28 -2.62
C SER A 371 11.83 74.25 -1.09
N ALA A 372 13.01 73.97 -0.55
CA ALA A 372 13.24 73.93 0.89
C ALA A 372 13.21 75.36 1.50
N SER A 373 12.16 75.65 2.27
CA SER A 373 11.95 76.95 2.92
C SER A 373 12.84 77.13 4.16
N GLY A 374 13.30 78.35 4.40
CA GLY A 374 14.06 78.72 5.61
C GLY A 374 15.59 78.58 5.52
N LEU A 375 16.14 77.95 4.48
CA LEU A 375 17.60 77.87 4.27
C LEU A 375 18.25 79.24 4.03
N SER A 376 17.55 80.16 3.36
CA SER A 376 17.99 81.54 3.14
C SER A 376 18.08 82.33 4.46
N GLU A 377 17.09 82.18 5.34
CA GLU A 377 17.07 82.84 6.66
C GLU A 377 18.15 82.29 7.60
N ILE A 378 18.45 80.99 7.52
CA ILE A 378 19.54 80.37 8.31
C ILE A 378 20.90 80.90 7.83
N SER A 379 21.09 81.06 6.52
CA SER A 379 22.31 81.65 5.94
C SER A 379 22.54 83.09 6.42
N GLU A 380 21.51 83.93 6.46
CA GLU A 380 21.60 85.31 6.97
C GLU A 380 21.87 85.38 8.48
N LYS A 381 21.31 84.45 9.27
CA LYS A 381 21.58 84.35 10.71
C LYS A 381 23.02 83.93 11.01
N ILE A 382 23.60 83.05 10.18
CA ILE A 382 25.02 82.66 10.26
C ILE A 382 25.92 83.89 10.07
N ASP A 383 25.62 84.74 9.07
CA ASP A 383 26.37 85.97 8.79
C ASP A 383 26.37 86.92 10.01
N THR A 384 25.25 87.01 10.72
CA THR A 384 25.12 87.82 11.95
C THR A 384 25.90 87.20 13.13
N ARG A 385 25.90 85.87 13.24
CA ARG A 385 26.53 85.14 14.35
C ARG A 385 28.07 85.12 14.27
N ILE A 386 28.64 85.10 13.06
CA ILE A 386 30.10 85.27 12.84
C ILE A 386 30.59 86.56 13.49
N ILE A 387 29.81 87.64 13.38
CA ILE A 387 30.14 88.97 13.92
C ILE A 387 30.02 89.00 15.46
N GLU A 388 29.05 88.29 16.04
CA GLU A 388 28.84 88.23 17.49
C GLU A 388 29.87 87.34 18.21
N MET A 389 30.27 86.20 17.62
CA MET A 389 31.22 85.27 18.23
C MET A 389 32.61 85.87 18.49
N ALA A 390 33.01 86.87 17.68
CA ALA A 390 34.23 87.64 17.92
C ALA A 390 34.18 88.46 19.21
N LYS A 391 32.98 88.92 19.64
CA LYS A 391 32.76 89.70 20.88
C LYS A 391 32.60 88.82 22.12
N GLU A 392 32.06 87.61 21.96
CA GLU A 392 31.80 86.67 23.06
C GLU A 392 33.09 86.00 23.61
N LYS A 393 34.08 85.75 22.72
CA LYS A 393 35.37 85.12 23.07
C LYS A 393 36.17 85.91 24.11
N GLU A 394 35.98 87.22 24.16
CA GLU A 394 36.59 88.13 25.13
C GLU A 394 35.90 88.07 26.52
N ARG A 395 34.61 87.75 26.54
CA ARG A 395 33.77 87.74 27.76
C ARG A 395 33.93 86.43 28.56
N LEU A 396 34.12 85.31 27.87
CA LEU A 396 34.22 83.97 28.48
C LEU A 396 35.55 83.72 29.23
N ALA A 397 36.66 84.33 28.81
CA ALA A 397 37.93 84.25 29.53
C ALA A 397 37.85 84.81 30.96
N ASN A 398 36.91 85.72 31.22
CA ASN A 398 36.72 86.35 32.54
C ASN A 398 35.84 85.52 33.49
N LEU A 399 34.94 84.67 32.98
CA LEU A 399 34.03 83.86 33.81
C LEU A 399 34.65 82.56 34.32
N GLU A 400 35.58 81.96 33.57
CA GLU A 400 36.22 80.67 33.94
C GLU A 400 37.09 80.79 35.20
N LYS A 401 37.55 82.01 35.52
CA LYS A 401 38.27 82.35 36.75
C LYS A 401 37.39 82.25 38.01
N GLU A 402 36.07 82.44 37.89
CA GLU A 402 35.14 82.40 39.03
C GLU A 402 34.60 80.99 39.33
N ARG A 403 34.54 80.11 38.32
CA ARG A 403 33.99 78.74 38.49
C ARG A 403 34.91 77.85 39.34
N LEU A 404 36.23 77.93 39.15
CA LEU A 404 37.22 77.12 39.89
C LEU A 404 37.21 77.40 41.41
N ALA A 405 36.71 78.56 41.84
CA ALA A 405 36.63 78.94 43.26
C ALA A 405 35.41 78.33 43.99
N ARG A 406 34.36 77.92 43.25
CA ARG A 406 33.12 77.37 43.84
C ARG A 406 33.12 75.85 44.00
N GLU A 407 33.82 75.11 43.15
CA GLU A 407 33.87 73.64 43.19
C GLU A 407 34.60 73.10 44.44
N LYS A 408 35.65 73.79 44.90
CA LYS A 408 36.43 73.41 46.10
C LYS A 408 35.62 73.42 47.42
N LYS A 409 34.48 74.12 47.44
CA LYS A 409 33.65 74.30 48.64
C LYS A 409 32.53 73.26 48.75
N ALA A 410 32.14 72.64 47.63
CA ALA A 410 31.06 71.66 47.58
C ALA A 410 31.51 70.23 47.94
N GLU A 411 32.81 69.94 47.81
CA GLU A 411 33.39 68.61 48.04
C GLU A 411 33.50 68.24 49.54
N GLU A 412 33.73 69.23 50.42
CA GLU A 412 33.83 69.03 51.88
C GLU A 412 32.48 68.74 52.56
N GLU A 413 31.36 69.21 51.99
CA GLU A 413 30.01 69.02 52.57
C GLU A 413 29.42 67.65 52.24
N ALA A 414 29.82 67.01 51.13
CA ALA A 414 29.33 65.70 50.70
C ALA A 414 29.85 64.54 51.58
N LEU A 415 31.05 64.67 52.16
CA LEU A 415 31.68 63.63 52.98
C LEU A 415 30.97 63.43 54.34
N LYS A 416 30.42 64.51 54.92
CA LYS A 416 29.70 64.46 56.22
C LYS A 416 28.32 63.79 56.15
N LEU A 417 27.72 63.68 54.97
CA LEU A 417 26.39 63.09 54.78
C LEU A 417 26.43 61.56 54.62
N ALA A 418 27.59 61.01 54.21
CA ALA A 418 27.78 59.58 53.97
C ALA A 418 27.90 58.76 55.28
N GLU A 419 28.52 59.31 56.33
CA GLU A 419 28.72 58.60 57.60
C GLU A 419 27.40 58.41 58.40
N LYS A 420 26.44 59.32 58.25
CA LYS A 420 25.14 59.26 58.94
C LYS A 420 24.23 58.14 58.43
N ARG A 421 24.32 57.79 57.13
CA ARG A 421 23.50 56.72 56.50
C ARG A 421 23.97 55.31 56.88
N ARG A 422 25.21 55.14 57.34
CA ARG A 422 25.78 53.84 57.74
C ARG A 422 25.23 53.35 59.09
N ALA A 423 24.88 54.27 60.00
CA ALA A 423 24.33 53.95 61.32
C ALA A 423 22.83 53.55 61.31
N GLU A 424 22.06 53.97 60.30
CA GLU A 424 20.64 53.60 60.17
C GLU A 424 20.42 52.20 59.54
N ALA A 425 21.40 51.67 58.81
CA ALA A 425 21.33 50.35 58.18
C ALA A 425 21.47 49.19 59.19
N GLU A 426 22.27 49.36 60.25
CA GLU A 426 22.47 48.33 61.29
C GLU A 426 21.25 48.15 62.20
N LYS A 427 20.38 49.17 62.34
CA LYS A 427 19.18 49.11 63.17
C LYS A 427 18.04 48.30 62.52
N LYS A 428 17.97 48.28 61.18
CA LYS A 428 16.98 47.48 60.41
C LYS A 428 17.29 45.99 60.39
N ALA A 429 18.56 45.59 60.43
CA ALA A 429 18.96 44.19 60.44
C ALA A 429 18.58 43.43 61.73
N ALA A 430 18.42 44.14 62.85
CA ALA A 430 18.04 43.55 64.14
C ALA A 430 16.53 43.26 64.29
N GLU A 431 15.65 43.92 63.52
CA GLU A 431 14.20 43.66 63.53
C GLU A 431 13.79 42.44 62.68
N GLU A 432 14.52 42.16 61.60
CA GLU A 432 14.29 41.02 60.70
C GLU A 432 14.51 39.66 61.42
N LEU A 433 15.46 39.62 62.36
CA LEU A 433 15.84 38.42 63.12
C LEU A 433 14.80 38.01 64.18
N LYS A 434 13.98 38.97 64.66
CA LYS A 434 12.88 38.70 65.60
C LYS A 434 11.65 38.07 64.92
N LYS A 435 11.39 38.40 63.65
CA LYS A 435 10.29 37.82 62.85
C LYS A 435 10.50 36.36 62.47
N GLN A 436 11.75 35.92 62.28
CA GLN A 436 12.07 34.52 61.92
C GLN A 436 11.92 33.54 63.09
N ALA A 437 11.99 34.01 64.34
CA ALA A 437 11.80 33.17 65.52
C ALA A 437 10.33 32.81 65.82
N GLU A 438 9.38 33.64 65.38
CA GLU A 438 7.94 33.47 65.65
C GLU A 438 7.26 32.52 64.63
N LEU A 439 7.75 32.48 63.38
CA LEU A 439 7.29 31.56 62.34
C LEU A 439 7.61 30.07 62.64
N LYS A 440 8.73 29.80 63.32
CA LYS A 440 9.16 28.44 63.68
C LYS A 440 8.26 27.78 64.72
N LYS A 441 7.60 28.57 65.57
CA LYS A 441 6.71 28.10 66.65
C LYS A 441 5.33 27.66 66.13
N ILE A 442 4.87 28.24 65.02
CA ILE A 442 3.58 27.93 64.36
C ILE A 442 3.67 26.65 63.51
N GLU A 443 4.86 26.29 63.03
CA GLU A 443 5.09 25.12 62.18
C GLU A 443 5.16 23.79 62.97
N GLU A 444 5.59 23.86 64.24
CA GLU A 444 5.63 22.71 65.15
C GLU A 444 4.24 22.32 65.70
N GLU A 445 3.34 23.28 65.91
CA GLU A 445 1.94 23.00 66.33
C GLU A 445 1.08 22.40 65.20
N LYS A 446 1.33 22.75 63.93
CA LYS A 446 0.65 22.13 62.77
C LYS A 446 1.01 20.66 62.56
N LYS A 447 2.26 20.26 62.83
CA LYS A 447 2.72 18.86 62.74
C LYS A 447 2.09 17.94 63.78
N ALA A 448 1.72 18.47 64.96
CA ALA A 448 1.09 17.69 66.02
C ALA A 448 -0.40 17.38 65.74
N VAL A 449 -1.12 18.30 65.09
CA VAL A 449 -2.55 18.13 64.72
C VAL A 449 -2.73 17.20 63.51
N GLU A 450 -1.80 17.24 62.54
CA GLU A 450 -1.81 16.36 61.35
C GLU A 450 -1.60 14.87 61.73
N ASN A 451 -0.70 14.59 62.68
CA ASN A 451 -0.40 13.23 63.13
C ASN A 451 -1.55 12.59 63.96
N ALA A 452 -2.30 13.39 64.72
CA ALA A 452 -3.48 12.91 65.45
C ALA A 452 -4.65 12.55 64.50
N ARG A 453 -4.80 13.31 63.40
CA ARG A 453 -5.82 13.05 62.36
C ARG A 453 -5.53 11.79 61.53
N LEU A 454 -4.26 11.43 61.36
CA LEU A 454 -3.81 10.23 60.64
C LEU A 454 -4.01 8.91 61.43
N GLU A 455 -3.93 8.94 62.76
CA GLU A 455 -4.21 7.78 63.63
C GLU A 455 -5.71 7.44 63.69
N GLU A 456 -6.58 8.45 63.68
CA GLU A 456 -8.03 8.26 63.71
C GLU A 456 -8.59 7.74 62.36
N ILE A 457 -7.98 8.15 61.25
CA ILE A 457 -8.25 7.59 59.91
C ILE A 457 -7.82 6.12 59.81
N LYS A 458 -6.68 5.72 60.42
CA LYS A 458 -6.25 4.31 60.47
C LYS A 458 -7.20 3.42 61.29
N LYS A 459 -7.77 3.96 62.37
CA LYS A 459 -8.72 3.21 63.22
C LYS A 459 -10.08 2.99 62.53
N GLN A 460 -10.56 3.98 61.77
CA GLN A 460 -11.78 3.88 60.97
C GLN A 460 -11.61 2.99 59.71
N GLN A 461 -10.40 2.96 59.12
CA GLN A 461 -10.10 2.09 57.98
C GLN A 461 -10.00 0.61 58.39
N LEU A 462 -9.45 0.30 59.57
CA LEU A 462 -9.34 -1.07 60.09
C LEU A 462 -10.69 -1.73 60.41
N GLU A 463 -11.70 -0.97 60.86
CA GLU A 463 -13.07 -1.48 61.06
C GLU A 463 -13.82 -1.67 59.74
N LYS A 464 -13.56 -0.81 58.73
CA LYS A 464 -14.13 -0.93 57.39
C LYS A 464 -13.57 -2.14 56.63
N ASP A 465 -12.27 -2.39 56.75
CA ASP A 465 -11.60 -3.54 56.13
C ASP A 465 -12.02 -4.87 56.78
N LYS A 466 -12.34 -4.87 58.08
CA LYS A 466 -12.88 -6.06 58.79
C LYS A 466 -14.31 -6.39 58.31
N ALA A 467 -15.17 -5.38 58.13
CA ALA A 467 -16.52 -5.55 57.59
C ALA A 467 -16.54 -5.92 56.08
N GLU A 468 -15.59 -5.40 55.29
CA GLU A 468 -15.39 -5.78 53.88
C GLU A 468 -14.92 -7.24 53.76
N SER A 469 -14.02 -7.70 54.65
CA SER A 469 -13.55 -9.09 54.65
C SER A 469 -14.65 -10.12 54.98
N GLU A 470 -15.58 -9.80 55.89
CA GLU A 470 -16.74 -10.64 56.20
C GLU A 470 -17.80 -10.62 55.08
N ARG A 471 -17.92 -9.50 54.36
CA ARG A 471 -18.79 -9.36 53.18
C ARG A 471 -18.24 -10.14 51.97
N ILE A 472 -16.92 -10.12 51.77
CA ILE A 472 -16.22 -10.90 50.72
C ILE A 472 -16.30 -12.41 51.03
N ALA A 473 -16.14 -12.83 52.29
CA ALA A 473 -16.30 -14.24 52.68
C ALA A 473 -17.73 -14.78 52.46
N LYS A 474 -18.77 -13.95 52.69
CA LYS A 474 -20.18 -14.29 52.37
C LYS A 474 -20.46 -14.35 50.86
N ILE A 475 -19.82 -13.48 50.07
CA ILE A 475 -19.94 -13.48 48.60
C ILE A 475 -19.19 -14.67 47.98
N GLU A 476 -18.02 -15.05 48.49
CA GLU A 476 -17.28 -16.22 48.02
C GLU A 476 -17.94 -17.55 48.40
N ALA A 477 -18.62 -17.64 49.55
CA ALA A 477 -19.42 -18.79 49.93
C ALA A 477 -20.66 -18.95 49.02
N ALA A 478 -21.32 -17.85 48.63
CA ALA A 478 -22.41 -17.86 47.66
C ALA A 478 -21.95 -18.16 46.22
N ARG A 479 -20.74 -17.71 45.85
CA ARG A 479 -20.13 -17.96 44.52
C ARG A 479 -19.61 -19.39 44.37
N LYS A 480 -19.08 -20.01 45.44
CA LYS A 480 -18.73 -21.45 45.45
C LYS A 480 -19.95 -22.35 45.30
N ALA A 481 -21.08 -22.00 45.90
CA ALA A 481 -22.33 -22.76 45.75
C ALA A 481 -22.95 -22.62 44.33
N ALA A 482 -22.79 -21.47 43.67
CA ALA A 482 -23.24 -21.27 42.29
C ALA A 482 -22.35 -21.98 41.24
N ILE A 483 -21.03 -22.02 41.46
CA ILE A 483 -20.05 -22.68 40.57
C ILE A 483 -20.15 -24.21 40.62
N GLU A 484 -20.52 -24.80 41.77
CA GLU A 484 -20.71 -26.25 41.93
C GLU A 484 -21.96 -26.77 41.16
N ALA A 485 -22.99 -25.93 41.02
CA ALA A 485 -24.21 -26.22 40.25
C ALA A 485 -23.97 -26.13 38.73
N GLU A 486 -23.14 -25.18 38.28
CA GLU A 486 -22.79 -24.97 36.86
C GLU A 486 -21.76 -26.02 36.36
N LYS A 487 -20.83 -26.45 37.22
CA LYS A 487 -19.87 -27.54 36.92
C LYS A 487 -20.54 -28.88 36.63
N LYS A 488 -21.66 -29.21 37.29
CA LYS A 488 -22.35 -30.49 37.10
C LYS A 488 -23.08 -30.60 35.74
N ALA A 489 -23.49 -29.47 35.14
CA ALA A 489 -24.07 -29.43 33.80
C ALA A 489 -23.02 -29.39 32.68
N ALA A 490 -21.86 -28.78 32.92
CA ALA A 490 -20.76 -28.68 31.94
C ALA A 490 -20.00 -30.01 31.72
N ILE A 491 -19.94 -30.89 32.73
CA ILE A 491 -19.19 -32.16 32.68
C ILE A 491 -19.83 -33.21 31.75
N GLU A 492 -21.15 -33.14 31.51
CA GLU A 492 -21.86 -34.08 30.63
C GLU A 492 -21.94 -33.59 29.17
N ALA A 493 -21.93 -32.27 28.95
CA ALA A 493 -21.71 -31.67 27.63
C ALA A 493 -20.26 -31.86 27.12
N ALA A 494 -19.27 -31.81 28.03
CA ALA A 494 -17.86 -32.02 27.71
C ALA A 494 -17.57 -33.48 27.27
N LYS A 495 -18.18 -34.49 27.90
CA LYS A 495 -17.95 -35.91 27.57
C LYS A 495 -18.46 -36.32 26.19
N LYS A 496 -19.51 -35.67 25.66
CA LYS A 496 -20.06 -35.92 24.31
C LYS A 496 -19.28 -35.17 23.22
N ALA A 497 -18.80 -33.96 23.53
CA ALA A 497 -17.90 -33.20 22.67
C ALA A 497 -16.51 -33.85 22.55
N GLU A 498 -15.99 -34.44 23.63
CA GLU A 498 -14.68 -35.09 23.67
C GLU A 498 -14.65 -36.40 22.85
N ALA A 499 -15.73 -37.18 22.83
CA ALA A 499 -15.83 -38.39 21.99
C ALA A 499 -15.92 -38.07 20.48
N GLN A 500 -16.53 -36.95 20.10
CA GLN A 500 -16.58 -36.46 18.71
C GLN A 500 -15.23 -35.87 18.27
N LYS A 501 -14.57 -35.14 19.18
CA LYS A 501 -13.22 -34.58 19.01
C LYS A 501 -12.16 -35.66 18.85
N ILE A 502 -12.25 -36.77 19.59
CA ILE A 502 -11.31 -37.92 19.48
C ILE A 502 -11.49 -38.71 18.16
N ALA A 503 -12.71 -38.74 17.60
CA ALA A 503 -12.98 -39.37 16.30
C ALA A 503 -12.54 -38.48 15.11
N GLU A 504 -12.77 -37.17 15.22
CA GLU A 504 -12.25 -36.15 14.29
C GLU A 504 -10.72 -36.05 14.35
N GLU A 505 -10.11 -36.12 15.54
CA GLU A 505 -8.65 -36.15 15.74
C GLU A 505 -8.01 -37.40 15.14
N LYS A 506 -8.66 -38.57 15.16
CA LYS A 506 -8.15 -39.78 14.50
C LYS A 506 -8.29 -39.75 12.97
N ALA A 507 -9.33 -39.11 12.43
CA ALA A 507 -9.48 -38.89 11.00
C ALA A 507 -8.54 -37.78 10.48
N ARG A 508 -8.37 -36.71 11.26
CA ARG A 508 -7.45 -35.59 11.03
C ARG A 508 -6.00 -36.00 11.18
N ALA A 509 -5.62 -36.81 12.17
CA ALA A 509 -4.26 -37.34 12.32
C ALA A 509 -3.85 -38.23 11.13
N LYS A 510 -4.82 -38.95 10.52
CA LYS A 510 -4.59 -39.77 9.32
C LYS A 510 -4.50 -38.94 8.03
N ALA A 511 -5.11 -37.75 8.00
CA ALA A 511 -4.96 -36.76 6.93
C ALA A 511 -3.71 -35.86 7.11
N GLU A 512 -3.36 -35.51 8.35
CA GLU A 512 -2.15 -34.77 8.74
C GLU A 512 -0.88 -35.56 8.46
N LEU A 513 -0.90 -36.89 8.57
CA LEU A 513 0.25 -37.71 8.20
C LEU A 513 0.55 -37.70 6.68
N ARG A 514 -0.42 -37.32 5.83
CA ARG A 514 -0.23 -37.19 4.37
C ARG A 514 0.15 -35.79 3.94
N ASN A 515 -0.24 -34.76 4.70
CA ASN A 515 -0.02 -33.36 4.34
C ASN A 515 1.05 -32.66 5.18
N ASN A 516 1.51 -33.22 6.31
CA ASN A 516 2.50 -32.60 7.18
C ASN A 516 3.86 -33.31 7.10
N LEU A 517 4.90 -32.56 6.72
CA LEU A 517 6.29 -32.99 6.69
C LEU A 517 6.99 -32.40 7.92
N TYR A 518 7.66 -33.24 8.71
CA TYR A 518 8.36 -32.79 9.91
C TYR A 518 9.85 -32.67 9.67
N VAL A 519 10.43 -31.58 10.16
CA VAL A 519 11.86 -31.25 10.02
C VAL A 519 12.50 -31.13 11.39
N GLY A 520 13.57 -31.88 11.66
CA GLY A 520 14.26 -31.87 12.94
C GLY A 520 15.28 -33.00 13.10
N SER A 521 16.13 -32.91 14.11
CA SER A 521 17.19 -33.90 14.37
C SER A 521 16.65 -35.33 14.56
N SER A 522 15.43 -35.48 15.06
CA SER A 522 14.72 -36.76 15.23
C SER A 522 13.72 -37.10 14.12
N GLU A 523 13.48 -36.19 13.16
CA GLU A 523 12.43 -36.33 12.14
C GLU A 523 12.94 -36.95 10.82
N LYS A 524 12.03 -37.29 9.90
CA LYS A 524 12.40 -37.83 8.57
C LYS A 524 13.30 -36.87 7.80
N TYR A 525 12.94 -35.59 7.76
CA TYR A 525 13.75 -34.56 7.12
C TYR A 525 14.62 -33.88 8.17
N LYS A 526 15.93 -33.80 7.95
CA LYS A 526 16.85 -33.13 8.87
C LYS A 526 16.98 -31.63 8.57
N ASN A 527 16.79 -31.25 7.32
CA ASN A 527 16.84 -29.87 6.83
C ASN A 527 15.49 -29.44 6.24
N ILE A 528 15.20 -28.14 6.25
CA ILE A 528 13.95 -27.58 5.74
C ILE A 528 13.91 -27.69 4.21
N GLY A 529 15.03 -27.46 3.52
CA GLY A 529 15.14 -27.54 2.07
C GLY A 529 14.80 -28.92 1.49
N ASP A 530 15.14 -29.99 2.21
CA ASP A 530 14.79 -31.37 1.81
C ASP A 530 13.28 -31.59 1.89
N ALA A 531 12.64 -31.08 2.94
CA ALA A 531 11.17 -31.13 3.07
C ALA A 531 10.47 -30.26 2.02
N VAL A 532 11.00 -29.06 1.72
CA VAL A 532 10.47 -28.18 0.65
C VAL A 532 10.55 -28.86 -0.71
N SER A 533 11.64 -29.57 -0.98
CA SER A 533 11.83 -30.33 -2.22
C SER A 533 10.80 -31.45 -2.35
N ALA A 534 10.54 -32.18 -1.25
CA ALA A 534 9.58 -33.29 -1.20
C ALA A 534 8.11 -32.86 -1.16
N ALA A 535 7.81 -31.64 -0.69
CA ALA A 535 6.45 -31.15 -0.53
C ALA A 535 5.75 -30.91 -1.88
N THR A 536 4.45 -31.18 -1.95
CA THR A 536 3.55 -30.75 -3.04
C THR A 536 2.62 -29.64 -2.55
N ASP A 537 1.96 -28.93 -3.46
CA ASP A 537 0.99 -27.89 -3.11
C ASP A 537 -0.03 -28.35 -2.06
N GLY A 538 -0.30 -27.48 -1.08
CA GLY A 538 -1.15 -27.75 0.08
C GLY A 538 -0.45 -28.44 1.26
N ASN A 539 0.81 -28.88 1.11
CA ASN A 539 1.56 -29.45 2.24
C ASN A 539 1.95 -28.39 3.28
N ILE A 540 2.11 -28.87 4.52
CA ILE A 540 2.60 -28.13 5.67
C ILE A 540 3.95 -28.74 6.06
N ILE A 541 4.94 -27.90 6.30
CA ILE A 541 6.26 -28.27 6.81
C ILE A 541 6.36 -27.74 8.23
N THR A 542 6.39 -28.65 9.20
CA THR A 542 6.54 -28.31 10.63
C THR A 542 7.99 -28.43 11.04
N VAL A 543 8.61 -27.31 11.42
CA VAL A 543 10.01 -27.21 11.82
C VAL A 543 10.11 -27.31 13.34
N ARG A 544 10.86 -28.30 13.83
CA ARG A 544 11.15 -28.48 15.26
C ARG A 544 12.13 -27.42 15.77
N ALA A 545 12.24 -27.30 17.09
CA ALA A 545 13.28 -26.47 17.71
C ALA A 545 14.66 -26.94 17.23
N GLY A 546 15.46 -25.99 16.78
CA GLY A 546 16.75 -26.27 16.18
C GLY A 546 17.28 -25.07 15.41
N THR A 547 18.59 -25.12 15.14
CA THR A 547 19.24 -24.18 14.23
C THR A 547 19.55 -24.90 12.93
N TYR A 548 18.98 -24.42 11.84
CA TYR A 548 19.11 -24.96 10.50
C TYR A 548 19.98 -24.01 9.68
N ILE A 549 21.10 -24.50 9.15
CA ILE A 549 22.05 -23.70 8.37
C ILE A 549 21.84 -24.02 6.90
N GLU A 550 21.02 -23.23 6.22
CA GLU A 550 20.61 -23.50 4.84
C GLU A 550 20.04 -22.25 4.15
N ASN A 551 19.92 -22.33 2.83
CA ASN A 551 19.17 -21.38 2.01
C ASN A 551 18.01 -22.13 1.36
N ILE A 552 16.79 -21.60 1.45
CA ILE A 552 15.61 -22.25 0.89
C ILE A 552 14.90 -21.35 -0.12
N THR A 553 14.50 -21.96 -1.24
CA THR A 553 13.65 -21.32 -2.25
C THR A 553 12.28 -21.99 -2.25
N VAL A 554 11.22 -21.20 -2.01
CA VAL A 554 9.85 -21.68 -1.89
C VAL A 554 8.99 -21.03 -2.96
N ALA A 555 8.80 -21.76 -4.07
CA ALA A 555 7.92 -21.33 -5.16
C ALA A 555 6.56 -22.07 -5.20
N LYS A 556 6.37 -23.06 -4.30
CA LYS A 556 5.18 -23.92 -4.21
C LYS A 556 4.13 -23.31 -3.29
N ASN A 557 2.87 -23.73 -3.43
CA ASN A 557 1.78 -23.30 -2.56
C ASN A 557 1.77 -24.14 -1.25
N ILE A 558 2.82 -24.00 -0.45
CA ILE A 558 3.04 -24.77 0.79
C ILE A 558 3.16 -23.86 2.01
N SER A 559 2.93 -24.45 3.18
CA SER A 559 3.12 -23.77 4.47
C SER A 559 4.39 -24.26 5.14
N ILE A 560 5.19 -23.35 5.71
CA ILE A 560 6.33 -23.66 6.57
C ILE A 560 6.07 -22.98 7.91
N THR A 561 6.06 -23.74 9.00
CA THR A 561 5.80 -23.21 10.33
C THR A 561 6.77 -23.79 11.35
N GLY A 562 7.41 -22.93 12.14
CA GLY A 562 8.17 -23.38 13.31
C GLY A 562 7.25 -23.66 14.49
N GLU A 563 7.58 -24.67 15.29
CA GLU A 563 6.84 -24.95 16.53
C GLU A 563 6.97 -23.81 17.54
N ASN A 564 8.04 -23.01 17.46
CA ASN A 564 8.23 -21.82 18.26
C ASN A 564 9.19 -20.83 17.57
N THR A 565 8.74 -19.59 17.41
CA THR A 565 9.50 -18.53 16.72
C THR A 565 10.91 -18.35 17.24
N ARG A 566 11.16 -18.50 18.55
CA ARG A 566 12.46 -18.21 19.16
C ARG A 566 13.44 -19.39 19.10
N THR A 567 12.94 -20.62 18.98
CA THR A 567 13.79 -21.83 19.01
C THR A 567 13.91 -22.49 17.64
N CYS A 568 13.05 -22.16 16.67
CA CYS A 568 13.18 -22.58 15.29
C CYS A 568 13.93 -21.51 14.50
N ILE A 569 15.25 -21.68 14.38
CA ILE A 569 16.15 -20.70 13.79
C ILE A 569 16.64 -21.23 12.44
N ILE A 570 16.36 -20.51 11.36
CA ILE A 570 17.03 -20.73 10.08
C ILE A 570 18.06 -19.63 9.87
N THR A 571 19.28 -20.02 9.51
CA THR A 571 20.38 -19.08 9.30
C THR A 571 21.21 -19.47 8.10
N THR A 572 21.92 -18.51 7.52
CA THR A 572 22.91 -18.78 6.49
C THR A 572 24.12 -17.88 6.64
N ASN A 573 25.27 -18.36 6.16
CA ASN A 573 26.49 -17.59 5.95
C ASN A 573 26.87 -17.52 4.45
N SER A 574 25.99 -18.01 3.56
CA SER A 574 26.21 -17.98 2.12
C SER A 574 25.86 -16.61 1.53
N LYS A 575 26.37 -16.34 0.32
CA LYS A 575 26.16 -15.08 -0.39
C LYS A 575 24.78 -15.00 -1.08
N SER A 576 23.73 -15.45 -0.41
CA SER A 576 22.35 -15.43 -0.91
C SER A 576 21.35 -15.27 0.23
N PRO A 577 20.09 -14.88 -0.06
CA PRO A 577 19.07 -14.79 0.97
C PRO A 577 18.83 -16.13 1.67
N THR A 578 18.55 -16.08 2.97
CA THR A 578 18.21 -17.27 3.77
C THR A 578 16.93 -17.92 3.25
N ILE A 579 15.94 -17.09 2.88
CA ILE A 579 14.69 -17.54 2.26
C ILE A 579 14.40 -16.68 1.03
N VAL A 580 14.13 -17.34 -0.10
CA VAL A 580 13.49 -16.72 -1.27
C VAL A 580 12.11 -17.34 -1.42
N ALA A 581 11.04 -16.56 -1.22
CA ALA A 581 9.67 -17.05 -1.26
C ALA A 581 8.84 -16.32 -2.33
N SER A 582 8.09 -17.11 -3.10
CA SER A 582 7.19 -16.65 -4.16
C SER A 582 5.90 -17.47 -4.15
N GLY A 583 5.06 -17.33 -5.19
CA GLY A 583 3.77 -18.03 -5.27
C GLY A 583 2.83 -17.64 -4.14
N ASN A 584 2.03 -18.58 -3.62
CA ASN A 584 1.19 -18.38 -2.44
C ASN A 584 1.76 -19.10 -1.19
N SER A 585 3.10 -19.13 -1.06
CA SER A 585 3.76 -19.76 0.08
C SER A 585 3.45 -19.05 1.40
N MET A 586 3.32 -19.80 2.49
CA MET A 586 3.02 -19.27 3.81
C MET A 586 4.13 -19.64 4.79
N ILE A 587 4.82 -18.66 5.37
CA ILE A 587 5.95 -18.87 6.27
C ILE A 587 5.61 -18.25 7.62
N SER A 588 5.76 -19.01 8.70
CA SER A 588 5.37 -18.54 10.02
C SER A 588 6.22 -19.08 11.16
N ASN A 589 6.24 -18.36 12.29
CA ASN A 589 6.81 -18.81 13.55
C ASN A 589 8.30 -19.25 13.44
N LEU A 590 9.10 -18.51 12.68
CA LEU A 590 10.54 -18.76 12.53
C LEU A 590 11.36 -17.54 12.93
N THR A 591 12.56 -17.77 13.45
CA THR A 591 13.64 -16.77 13.45
C THR A 591 14.50 -17.01 12.22
N ILE A 592 14.60 -16.01 11.34
CA ILE A 592 15.31 -16.07 10.07
C ILE A 592 16.48 -15.09 10.13
N LYS A 593 17.70 -15.59 9.93
CA LYS A 593 18.93 -14.81 10.03
C LYS A 593 19.78 -14.94 8.77
N ASN A 594 20.42 -13.85 8.38
CA ASN A 594 21.53 -13.89 7.43
C ASN A 594 22.75 -13.28 8.11
N THR A 595 23.81 -14.08 8.23
CA THR A 595 25.08 -13.71 8.88
C THR A 595 26.25 -13.77 7.90
N SER A 596 25.97 -13.76 6.59
CA SER A 596 27.00 -13.73 5.56
C SER A 596 27.75 -12.40 5.54
N ASP A 597 28.92 -12.41 4.92
CA ASP A 597 29.75 -11.23 4.67
C ASP A 597 29.37 -10.49 3.37
N SER A 598 28.29 -10.90 2.71
CA SER A 598 27.84 -10.37 1.42
C SER A 598 26.57 -9.54 1.57
N PRO A 599 26.47 -8.36 0.92
CA PRO A 599 25.32 -7.47 1.04
C PRO A 599 24.07 -8.09 0.39
N THR A 600 23.37 -8.93 1.15
CA THR A 600 22.22 -9.70 0.69
C THR A 600 21.08 -9.61 1.70
N SER A 601 19.85 -9.70 1.22
CA SER A 601 18.69 -9.68 2.10
C SER A 601 18.61 -10.95 2.94
N THR A 602 17.89 -10.92 4.08
CA THR A 602 17.62 -12.17 4.83
C THR A 602 16.46 -12.94 4.20
N VAL A 603 15.42 -12.22 3.78
CA VAL A 603 14.28 -12.77 3.06
C VAL A 603 14.05 -11.99 1.79
N GLU A 604 13.84 -12.67 0.68
CA GLU A 604 13.33 -12.10 -0.56
C GLU A 604 11.90 -12.59 -0.83
N LEU A 605 10.98 -11.67 -1.10
CA LEU A 605 9.57 -11.95 -1.35
C LEU A 605 9.12 -11.44 -2.72
N SER A 606 8.36 -12.29 -3.41
CA SER A 606 7.61 -11.96 -4.62
C SER A 606 6.28 -12.71 -4.66
N GLY A 607 5.47 -12.50 -5.71
CA GLY A 607 4.15 -13.14 -5.80
C GLY A 607 3.23 -12.76 -4.64
N ASN A 608 2.49 -13.72 -4.08
CA ASN A 608 1.59 -13.53 -2.94
C ASN A 608 2.12 -14.22 -1.67
N ALA A 609 3.43 -14.40 -1.56
CA ALA A 609 4.04 -15.05 -0.40
C ALA A 609 3.69 -14.31 0.90
N SER A 610 3.47 -15.05 1.99
CA SER A 610 3.11 -14.46 3.27
C SER A 610 4.09 -14.85 4.38
N LEU A 611 4.46 -13.86 5.19
CA LEU A 611 5.25 -14.03 6.41
C LEU A 611 4.40 -13.62 7.62
N SER A 612 4.36 -14.48 8.64
CA SER A 612 3.65 -14.16 9.88
C SER A 612 4.33 -14.62 11.16
N ASN A 613 4.32 -13.78 12.20
CA ASN A 613 4.91 -14.10 13.52
C ASN A 613 6.40 -14.53 13.43
N CYS A 614 7.15 -13.98 12.47
CA CYS A 614 8.56 -14.27 12.28
C CYS A 614 9.45 -13.20 12.91
N ILE A 615 10.66 -13.59 13.32
CA ILE A 615 11.74 -12.66 13.69
C ILE A 615 12.76 -12.66 12.55
N ILE A 616 13.08 -11.50 12.01
CA ILE A 616 14.01 -11.35 10.89
C ILE A 616 15.20 -10.49 11.34
N ASN A 617 16.41 -11.04 11.22
CA ASN A 617 17.66 -10.32 11.48
C ASN A 617 18.56 -10.34 10.24
N ASN A 618 19.26 -9.23 9.96
CA ASN A 618 20.18 -9.12 8.83
C ASN A 618 21.51 -8.52 9.30
N LEU A 619 22.49 -9.40 9.51
CA LEU A 619 23.82 -9.01 9.99
C LEU A 619 24.83 -8.82 8.85
N THR A 620 24.34 -8.85 7.61
CA THR A 620 25.16 -8.67 6.41
C THR A 620 25.62 -7.22 6.25
N PRO A 621 26.76 -6.94 5.60
CA PRO A 621 27.15 -5.58 5.27
C PRO A 621 26.10 -4.88 4.40
N ALA A 622 25.96 -3.55 4.55
CA ALA A 622 25.11 -2.71 3.73
C ALA A 622 25.85 -1.44 3.27
N PRO A 623 27.01 -1.57 2.58
CA PRO A 623 27.73 -0.42 2.09
C PRO A 623 26.90 0.30 1.02
N SER A 624 27.05 1.62 0.90
CA SER A 624 26.52 2.32 -0.27
C SER A 624 27.30 1.89 -1.52
N PRO A 625 26.66 1.60 -2.67
CA PRO A 625 25.22 1.64 -2.93
C PRO A 625 24.47 0.32 -2.67
N ASP A 626 25.17 -0.76 -2.34
CA ASP A 626 24.66 -2.13 -2.12
C ASP A 626 23.99 -2.31 -0.75
N PHE A 627 22.92 -1.54 -0.52
CA PHE A 627 22.17 -1.60 0.72
C PHE A 627 21.39 -2.92 0.83
N SER A 628 21.78 -3.79 1.78
CA SER A 628 21.02 -5.00 2.14
C SER A 628 19.76 -4.65 2.95
N ALA A 629 18.87 -5.64 3.13
CA ALA A 629 17.65 -5.49 3.91
C ALA A 629 17.33 -6.73 4.75
N GLY A 630 16.60 -6.56 5.85
CA GLY A 630 15.93 -7.70 6.51
C GLY A 630 15.03 -8.45 5.53
N ILE A 631 14.14 -7.70 4.88
CA ILE A 631 13.22 -8.24 3.88
C ILE A 631 13.29 -7.39 2.62
N GLU A 632 13.44 -8.02 1.47
CA GLU A 632 13.37 -7.38 0.16
C GLU A 632 12.14 -7.86 -0.60
N ILE A 633 11.32 -6.94 -1.08
CA ILE A 633 10.13 -7.22 -1.90
C ILE A 633 10.42 -6.79 -3.34
N THR A 634 10.44 -7.78 -4.24
CA THR A 634 10.85 -7.61 -5.64
C THR A 634 9.68 -7.57 -6.62
N GLY A 635 8.45 -7.84 -6.16
CA GLY A 635 7.20 -7.75 -6.93
C GLY A 635 6.00 -8.43 -6.24
N GLY A 636 4.85 -8.45 -6.90
CA GLY A 636 3.64 -9.12 -6.41
C GLY A 636 2.89 -8.39 -5.30
N GLN A 637 2.12 -9.12 -4.50
CA GLN A 637 1.32 -8.65 -3.37
C GLN A 637 1.61 -9.46 -2.08
N PRO A 638 2.86 -9.53 -1.61
CA PRO A 638 3.18 -10.32 -0.43
C PRO A 638 2.58 -9.71 0.83
N THR A 639 2.30 -10.55 1.83
CA THR A 639 1.70 -10.11 3.11
C THR A 639 2.67 -10.34 4.27
N LEU A 640 2.89 -9.32 5.08
CA LEU A 640 3.66 -9.40 6.33
C LEU A 640 2.72 -9.09 7.49
N LYS A 641 2.64 -10.00 8.46
CA LYS A 641 1.76 -9.86 9.61
C LYS A 641 2.46 -10.19 10.92
N ASN A 642 2.42 -9.30 11.90
CA ASN A 642 2.98 -9.54 13.24
C ASN A 642 4.45 -9.98 13.23
N CYS A 643 5.23 -9.54 12.25
CA CYS A 643 6.66 -9.85 12.16
C CYS A 643 7.49 -8.84 12.96
N ASN A 644 8.60 -9.29 13.53
CA ASN A 644 9.61 -8.44 14.14
C ASN A 644 10.84 -8.39 13.23
N VAL A 645 11.02 -7.30 12.48
CA VAL A 645 12.22 -7.05 11.69
C VAL A 645 13.13 -6.17 12.53
N SER A 646 14.24 -6.74 13.00
CA SER A 646 15.10 -6.07 13.98
C SER A 646 16.56 -6.39 13.77
N GLU A 647 17.45 -5.53 14.30
CA GLU A 647 18.89 -5.75 14.24
C GLU A 647 19.38 -5.96 12.79
N THR A 648 18.93 -5.09 11.89
CA THR A 648 19.39 -5.10 10.50
C THR A 648 20.51 -4.07 10.33
N LYS A 649 21.63 -4.46 9.71
CA LYS A 649 22.71 -3.50 9.40
C LYS A 649 22.33 -2.54 8.26
N GLY A 650 21.46 -2.99 7.35
CA GLY A 650 20.91 -2.19 6.25
C GLY A 650 19.49 -1.69 6.54
N MET A 651 18.58 -1.89 5.56
CA MET A 651 17.17 -1.55 5.72
C MET A 651 16.47 -2.59 6.60
N GLY A 652 15.37 -2.23 7.23
CA GLY A 652 14.41 -3.22 7.71
C GLY A 652 13.77 -3.91 6.51
N LEU A 653 13.03 -3.14 5.72
CA LEU A 653 12.36 -3.58 4.50
C LEU A 653 12.80 -2.72 3.31
N THR A 654 13.06 -3.34 2.17
CA THR A 654 13.22 -2.67 0.88
C THR A 654 12.12 -3.12 -0.07
N ILE A 655 11.37 -2.18 -0.64
CA ILE A 655 10.31 -2.45 -1.63
C ILE A 655 10.75 -1.85 -2.96
N LYS A 656 11.08 -2.71 -3.92
CA LYS A 656 11.48 -2.29 -5.27
C LYS A 656 10.28 -2.21 -6.23
N ARG A 657 9.36 -3.17 -6.14
CA ARG A 657 8.14 -3.30 -6.96
C ARG A 657 7.04 -4.00 -6.15
N GLY A 658 5.81 -3.98 -6.68
CA GLY A 658 4.66 -4.68 -6.10
C GLY A 658 3.87 -3.82 -5.13
N SER A 659 2.90 -4.46 -4.46
CA SER A 659 1.93 -3.82 -3.57
C SER A 659 1.73 -4.67 -2.31
N PRO A 660 2.72 -4.72 -1.39
CA PRO A 660 2.61 -5.54 -0.20
C PRO A 660 1.55 -5.04 0.79
N LEU A 661 1.05 -5.95 1.63
CA LEU A 661 0.27 -5.61 2.81
C LEU A 661 1.11 -5.87 4.06
N ILE A 662 1.50 -4.82 4.78
CA ILE A 662 2.37 -4.90 5.96
C ILE A 662 1.56 -4.44 7.18
N THR A 663 1.27 -5.36 8.11
CA THR A 663 0.34 -5.12 9.22
C THR A 663 0.82 -5.65 10.57
N GLY A 664 0.66 -4.85 11.62
CA GLY A 664 0.98 -5.26 12.99
C GLY A 664 2.46 -5.62 13.22
N CYS A 665 3.35 -5.22 12.31
CA CYS A 665 4.78 -5.53 12.39
C CYS A 665 5.51 -4.54 13.28
N ASN A 666 6.60 -5.01 13.89
CA ASN A 666 7.56 -4.18 14.61
C ASN A 666 8.86 -4.14 13.80
N ILE A 667 9.25 -2.95 13.34
CA ILE A 667 10.42 -2.70 12.51
C ILE A 667 11.31 -1.77 13.29
N ASN A 668 12.41 -2.27 13.83
CA ASN A 668 13.24 -1.50 14.75
C ASN A 668 14.74 -1.79 14.63
N ASN A 669 15.57 -0.90 15.17
CA ASN A 669 17.02 -1.09 15.23
C ASN A 669 17.64 -1.39 13.85
N CYS A 670 17.17 -0.69 12.81
CA CYS A 670 17.70 -0.78 11.45
C CYS A 670 18.84 0.22 11.24
N GLY A 671 19.93 -0.21 10.62
CA GLY A 671 21.14 0.60 10.42
C GLY A 671 20.98 1.76 9.43
N ILE A 672 19.89 1.79 8.66
CA ILE A 672 19.55 2.89 7.75
C ILE A 672 18.06 3.22 7.88
N TYR A 673 17.19 2.80 6.94
CA TYR A 673 15.75 3.06 7.00
C TYR A 673 14.99 1.85 7.54
N GLY A 674 13.88 2.09 8.24
CA GLY A 674 12.97 1.01 8.64
C GLY A 674 12.29 0.40 7.42
N ILE A 675 11.63 1.23 6.63
CA ILE A 675 11.01 0.85 5.34
C ILE A 675 11.53 1.75 4.23
N TRP A 676 11.99 1.17 3.13
CA TRP A 676 12.52 1.92 1.99
C TRP A 676 11.86 1.52 0.68
N TYR A 677 11.11 2.45 0.08
CA TYR A 677 10.58 2.34 -1.26
C TYR A 677 11.60 2.88 -2.26
N ASN A 678 12.08 2.03 -3.17
CA ASN A 678 13.10 2.36 -4.17
C ASN A 678 12.67 1.88 -5.57
N GLY A 679 11.55 2.40 -6.04
CA GLY A 679 10.95 2.08 -7.32
C GLY A 679 9.43 2.32 -7.32
N PRO A 680 8.76 2.13 -8.47
CA PRO A 680 7.32 2.37 -8.63
C PRO A 680 6.51 1.25 -7.96
N ALA A 681 6.54 1.21 -6.64
CA ALA A 681 5.88 0.22 -5.80
C ALA A 681 4.82 0.89 -4.91
N GLY A 682 3.73 0.17 -4.64
CA GLY A 682 2.62 0.62 -3.80
C GLY A 682 2.47 -0.24 -2.54
N GLY A 683 1.22 -0.57 -2.22
CA GLY A 683 0.89 -1.40 -1.06
C GLY A 683 0.47 -0.58 0.17
N THR A 684 0.02 -1.31 1.18
CA THR A 684 -0.54 -0.75 2.42
C THR A 684 0.34 -1.12 3.60
N VAL A 685 0.76 -0.11 4.35
CA VAL A 685 1.50 -0.23 5.60
C VAL A 685 0.58 0.27 6.71
N GLN A 686 0.03 -0.63 7.51
CA GLN A 686 -1.00 -0.28 8.50
C GLN A 686 -0.74 -0.84 9.90
N GLY A 687 -0.91 -0.01 10.93
CA GLY A 687 -0.86 -0.48 12.32
C GLY A 687 0.50 -1.03 12.75
N ASN A 688 1.59 -0.55 12.14
CA ASN A 688 2.95 -1.01 12.43
C ASN A 688 3.67 -0.06 13.38
N GLN A 689 4.73 -0.57 14.03
CA GLN A 689 5.68 0.24 14.79
C GLN A 689 7.00 0.31 14.04
N ILE A 690 7.46 1.52 13.69
CA ILE A 690 8.71 1.76 12.96
C ILE A 690 9.58 2.69 13.81
N LYS A 691 10.57 2.13 14.50
CA LYS A 691 11.30 2.86 15.54
C LYS A 691 12.79 2.65 15.54
N GLN A 692 13.55 3.57 16.13
CA GLN A 692 14.97 3.37 16.43
C GLN A 692 15.82 3.00 15.20
N CYS A 693 15.41 3.45 14.01
CA CYS A 693 16.22 3.32 12.80
C CYS A 693 17.27 4.44 12.76
N GLN A 694 18.47 4.18 12.27
CA GLN A 694 19.57 5.16 12.31
C GLN A 694 19.36 6.34 11.35
N LYS A 695 18.60 6.16 10.27
CA LYS A 695 18.12 7.25 9.39
C LYS A 695 16.64 7.52 9.63
N SER A 696 15.85 7.65 8.57
CA SER A 696 14.41 7.91 8.67
C SER A 696 13.62 6.63 8.94
N GLY A 697 12.46 6.73 9.56
CA GLY A 697 11.57 5.57 9.77
C GLY A 697 11.14 4.95 8.45
N ALA A 698 10.62 5.77 7.54
CA ALA A 698 10.31 5.38 6.17
C ALA A 698 10.90 6.34 5.13
N GLY A 699 11.47 5.79 4.06
CA GLY A 699 11.99 6.54 2.91
C GLY A 699 11.23 6.18 1.63
N ILE A 700 10.73 7.16 0.89
CA ILE A 700 9.96 6.97 -0.34
C ILE A 700 10.61 7.74 -1.48
N LYS A 701 11.03 7.03 -2.53
CA LYS A 701 11.61 7.62 -3.76
C LYS A 701 11.24 6.86 -5.02
N ALA A 702 11.61 7.44 -6.16
CA ALA A 702 11.56 6.81 -7.49
C ALA A 702 10.15 6.30 -7.85
N GLY A 703 9.13 7.14 -7.64
CA GLY A 703 7.74 6.81 -7.96
C GLY A 703 7.03 5.90 -6.95
N GLY A 704 7.64 5.60 -5.80
CA GLY A 704 7.00 4.84 -4.74
C GLY A 704 5.70 5.51 -4.28
N ASN A 705 4.61 4.76 -4.25
CA ASN A 705 3.25 5.25 -3.95
C ASN A 705 2.53 4.41 -2.88
N PRO A 706 3.07 4.33 -1.64
CA PRO A 706 2.47 3.55 -0.57
C PRO A 706 1.28 4.23 0.11
N ILE A 707 0.51 3.45 0.86
CA ILE A 707 -0.54 3.94 1.76
C ILE A 707 -0.11 3.63 3.20
N PHE A 708 0.22 4.65 3.97
CA PHE A 708 0.57 4.54 5.40
C PHE A 708 -0.61 4.95 6.28
N ILE A 709 -1.19 4.00 7.02
CA ILE A 709 -2.37 4.23 7.86
C ILE A 709 -2.12 3.80 9.31
N ASN A 710 -2.37 4.68 10.28
CA ASN A 710 -2.36 4.33 11.72
C ASN A 710 -1.06 3.65 12.19
N ASN A 711 0.09 4.06 11.66
CA ASN A 711 1.40 3.56 12.10
C ASN A 711 1.99 4.46 13.20
N VAL A 712 2.84 3.88 14.05
CA VAL A 712 3.64 4.61 15.04
C VAL A 712 5.08 4.68 14.57
N ILE A 713 5.55 5.88 14.24
CA ILE A 713 6.87 6.12 13.65
C ILE A 713 7.66 7.07 14.53
N SER A 714 8.62 6.53 15.28
CA SER A 714 9.23 7.30 16.37
C SER A 714 10.68 6.95 16.68
N GLU A 715 11.38 7.84 17.36
CA GLU A 715 12.75 7.61 17.83
C GLU A 715 13.76 7.31 16.70
N ASN A 716 13.49 7.76 15.47
CA ASN A 716 14.39 7.55 14.34
C ASN A 716 15.48 8.64 14.28
N GLY A 717 16.64 8.28 13.74
CA GLY A 717 17.85 9.11 13.70
C GLY A 717 17.79 10.30 12.75
N GLU A 718 16.84 10.30 11.82
CA GLU A 718 16.49 11.44 10.96
C GLU A 718 14.99 11.76 11.08
N ASN A 719 14.21 11.54 10.03
CA ASN A 719 12.81 11.91 9.96
C ASN A 719 11.89 10.73 10.32
N GLY A 720 10.61 11.02 10.58
CA GLY A 720 9.59 9.97 10.54
C GLY A 720 9.45 9.43 9.12
N PHE A 721 9.15 10.32 8.20
CA PHE A 721 9.09 10.07 6.75
C PHE A 721 10.05 10.99 6.00
N LEU A 722 10.83 10.41 5.08
CA LEU A 722 11.57 11.13 4.05
C LEU A 722 10.97 10.77 2.69
N ILE A 723 10.32 11.73 2.03
CA ILE A 723 9.66 11.54 0.74
C ILE A 723 10.40 12.41 -0.27
N TYR A 724 11.11 11.78 -1.22
CA TYR A 724 12.04 12.51 -2.07
C TYR A 724 12.18 11.92 -3.46
N SER A 725 12.69 12.69 -4.42
CA SER A 725 13.01 12.19 -5.76
C SER A 725 11.81 11.47 -6.41
N GLU A 726 10.72 12.22 -6.62
CA GLU A 726 9.46 11.72 -7.19
C GLU A 726 8.71 10.72 -6.31
N GLY A 727 8.95 10.73 -5.00
CA GLY A 727 8.13 9.98 -4.04
C GLY A 727 6.67 10.45 -4.02
N LEU A 728 5.75 9.50 -3.92
CA LEU A 728 4.30 9.71 -3.84
C LEU A 728 3.76 9.13 -2.51
N GLY A 729 2.49 8.74 -2.49
CA GLY A 729 1.86 8.04 -1.38
C GLY A 729 0.79 8.84 -0.65
N ARG A 730 0.06 8.13 0.22
CA ARG A 730 -0.98 8.66 1.11
C ARG A 730 -0.62 8.35 2.56
N TYR A 731 -0.72 9.35 3.42
CA TYR A 731 -0.26 9.28 4.80
C TYR A 731 -1.37 9.76 5.73
N GLU A 732 -2.05 8.82 6.38
CA GLU A 732 -3.28 9.05 7.15
C GLU A 732 -3.19 8.49 8.57
N GLY A 733 -3.61 9.26 9.57
CA GLY A 733 -3.80 8.75 10.92
C GLY A 733 -2.53 8.28 11.65
N ASN A 734 -1.35 8.59 11.13
CA ASN A 734 -0.09 8.10 11.71
C ASN A 734 0.33 8.94 12.93
N GLU A 735 0.95 8.30 13.91
CA GLU A 735 1.57 8.94 15.06
C GLU A 735 3.08 9.04 14.83
N ILE A 736 3.58 10.26 14.69
CA ILE A 736 4.96 10.53 14.27
C ILE A 736 5.64 11.40 15.31
N SER A 737 6.54 10.80 16.10
CA SER A 737 7.08 11.49 17.26
C SER A 737 8.52 11.19 17.63
N ASN A 738 9.17 12.09 18.36
CA ASN A 738 10.51 11.88 18.91
C ASN A 738 11.59 11.52 17.87
N ASN A 739 11.42 11.89 16.59
CA ASN A 739 12.45 11.72 15.58
C ASN A 739 13.47 12.88 15.67
N LYS A 740 14.75 12.63 15.34
CA LYS A 740 15.83 13.62 15.51
C LYS A 740 15.80 14.77 14.48
N MET A 741 14.99 14.66 13.43
CA MET A 741 14.73 15.71 12.44
C MET A 741 13.23 16.07 12.40
N TYR A 742 12.57 15.93 11.24
CA TYR A 742 11.17 16.31 11.06
C TYR A 742 10.24 15.10 11.14
N GLY A 743 8.95 15.34 11.36
CA GLY A 743 7.94 14.29 11.18
C GLY A 743 7.88 13.83 9.72
N PHE A 744 7.76 14.81 8.81
CA PHE A 744 7.88 14.64 7.37
C PHE A 744 8.95 15.58 6.79
N ASP A 745 9.83 15.06 5.95
CA ASP A 745 10.70 15.82 5.05
C ASP A 745 10.32 15.48 3.60
N VAL A 746 9.72 16.44 2.90
CA VAL A 746 9.29 16.32 1.50
C VAL A 746 10.28 17.10 0.63
N TRP A 747 11.00 16.38 -0.24
CA TRP A 747 12.06 16.95 -1.07
C TRP A 747 11.91 16.61 -2.56
N ASP A 748 11.49 17.56 -3.39
CA ASP A 748 11.23 17.34 -4.83
C ASP A 748 10.33 16.10 -5.05
N ALA A 749 9.23 16.07 -4.29
CA ALA A 749 8.27 14.97 -4.25
C ALA A 749 6.84 15.47 -4.08
N SER A 750 5.87 14.62 -4.43
CA SER A 750 4.46 15.01 -4.58
C SER A 750 3.52 14.00 -3.91
N PRO A 751 3.60 13.85 -2.57
CA PRO A 751 2.67 12.97 -1.85
C PRO A 751 1.22 13.40 -2.08
N GLN A 752 0.36 12.41 -2.35
CA GLN A 752 -1.02 12.60 -2.82
C GLN A 752 -1.97 13.07 -1.72
N SER A 753 -1.70 12.71 -0.47
CA SER A 753 -2.41 13.24 0.69
C SER A 753 -1.61 13.03 1.99
N MET A 754 -1.63 14.05 2.86
CA MET A 754 -1.03 14.03 4.19
C MET A 754 -2.00 14.67 5.18
N HIS A 755 -2.83 13.88 5.85
CA HIS A 755 -3.87 14.38 6.75
C HIS A 755 -4.15 13.42 7.92
N GLY A 756 -4.80 13.92 8.96
CA GLY A 756 -5.18 13.16 10.16
C GLY A 756 -3.99 12.65 10.97
N ASN A 757 -2.74 13.06 10.68
CA ASN A 757 -1.57 12.58 11.40
C ASN A 757 -1.37 13.37 12.69
N LYS A 758 -0.90 12.68 13.73
CA LYS A 758 -0.45 13.28 14.99
C LYS A 758 1.07 13.42 14.95
N ILE A 759 1.58 14.65 14.90
CA ILE A 759 3.00 14.93 14.70
C ILE A 759 3.50 15.76 15.89
N GLU A 760 4.33 15.16 16.74
CA GLU A 760 4.71 15.77 18.02
C GLU A 760 6.17 15.50 18.38
N LYS A 761 6.81 16.39 19.14
CA LYS A 761 8.13 16.15 19.76
C LYS A 761 9.26 15.75 18.78
N ASN A 762 9.14 16.08 17.49
CA ASN A 762 10.21 15.89 16.52
C ASN A 762 11.20 17.08 16.62
N ARG A 763 12.50 16.80 16.66
CA ARG A 763 13.51 17.77 17.14
C ARG A 763 13.69 18.99 16.23
N LYS A 764 13.53 18.87 14.91
CA LYS A 764 13.72 19.99 13.95
C LYS A 764 12.41 20.68 13.55
N GLY A 765 11.28 19.98 13.63
CA GLY A 765 9.96 20.50 13.26
C GLY A 765 9.01 19.38 12.85
N TYR A 766 7.84 19.74 12.30
CA TYR A 766 6.80 18.76 11.97
C TYR A 766 6.81 18.38 10.50
N ILE A 767 6.62 19.35 9.61
CA ILE A 767 6.66 19.13 8.15
C ILE A 767 7.64 20.11 7.52
N LEU A 768 8.65 19.59 6.82
CA LEU A 768 9.55 20.35 5.95
C LEU A 768 9.19 20.07 4.49
N VAL A 769 9.04 21.12 3.69
CA VAL A 769 8.84 21.05 2.24
C VAL A 769 9.98 21.82 1.57
N ARG A 770 10.70 21.18 0.65
CA ARG A 770 11.87 21.79 -0.02
C ARG A 770 12.07 21.22 -1.42
N GLY A 771 12.82 21.96 -2.24
CA GLY A 771 13.03 21.62 -3.65
C GLY A 771 11.92 22.18 -4.55
N LYS A 772 12.29 22.61 -5.76
CA LYS A 772 11.39 23.36 -6.66
C LYS A 772 10.20 22.53 -7.15
N GLN A 773 10.34 21.20 -7.18
CA GLN A 773 9.32 20.27 -7.66
C GLN A 773 8.44 19.71 -6.55
N ALA A 774 8.70 20.07 -5.28
CA ALA A 774 7.87 19.59 -4.19
C ALA A 774 6.44 20.12 -4.33
N SER A 775 5.45 19.22 -4.33
CA SER A 775 4.03 19.59 -4.38
C SER A 775 3.13 18.73 -3.49
N PRO A 776 3.39 18.70 -2.16
CA PRO A 776 2.61 17.88 -1.25
C PRO A 776 1.18 18.41 -1.09
N ARG A 777 0.20 17.49 -1.07
CA ARG A 777 -1.18 17.79 -0.69
C ARG A 777 -1.36 17.59 0.81
N ILE A 778 -1.41 18.69 1.56
CA ILE A 778 -1.43 18.67 3.03
C ILE A 778 -2.80 19.13 3.53
N GLY A 779 -3.46 18.25 4.27
CA GLY A 779 -4.74 18.53 4.92
C GLY A 779 -4.57 18.81 6.42
N SER A 780 -5.66 18.68 7.17
CA SER A 780 -5.65 18.87 8.62
C SER A 780 -4.76 17.84 9.32
N ASN A 781 -3.79 18.28 10.12
CA ASN A 781 -2.93 17.43 10.96
C ASN A 781 -2.88 18.00 12.39
N ASN A 782 -2.63 17.14 13.37
CA ASN A 782 -2.56 17.53 14.79
C ASN A 782 -1.09 17.71 15.21
N PHE A 783 -0.75 18.90 15.70
CA PHE A 783 0.59 19.26 16.17
C PHE A 783 0.54 19.57 17.67
N ASP A 784 1.55 19.15 18.44
CA ASP A 784 1.59 19.39 19.90
C ASP A 784 1.77 20.86 20.29
N ASN A 785 2.16 21.73 19.34
CA ASN A 785 2.20 23.17 19.52
C ASN A 785 1.56 23.89 18.32
N ASN A 786 0.63 24.81 18.57
CA ASN A 786 0.06 25.71 17.55
C ASN A 786 1.04 26.86 17.22
N ARG A 787 2.26 26.56 16.80
CA ARG A 787 3.19 27.57 16.29
C ARG A 787 2.86 27.89 14.84
N THR A 788 3.11 29.14 14.43
CA THR A 788 2.91 29.62 13.05
C THR A 788 3.76 28.88 12.01
N ASP A 789 4.76 28.12 12.45
CA ASP A 789 5.81 27.54 11.61
C ASP A 789 5.70 26.01 11.52
N ASN A 790 4.52 25.44 11.80
CA ASN A 790 4.33 23.99 11.86
C ASN A 790 4.66 23.28 10.53
N ILE A 791 4.47 24.00 9.42
CA ILE A 791 4.89 23.59 8.08
C ILE A 791 5.91 24.58 7.58
N LYS A 792 7.15 24.13 7.40
CA LYS A 792 8.24 24.95 6.88
C LYS A 792 8.37 24.74 5.38
N ASN A 793 7.98 25.73 4.58
CA ASN A 793 8.17 25.72 3.13
C ASN A 793 9.48 26.44 2.74
N GLN A 794 10.44 25.70 2.21
CA GLN A 794 11.72 26.20 1.70
C GLN A 794 11.85 26.01 0.17
N GLY A 795 10.77 25.60 -0.51
CA GLY A 795 10.74 25.40 -1.95
C GLY A 795 9.55 24.53 -2.37
N GLY A 796 9.05 24.78 -3.59
CA GLY A 796 7.89 24.06 -4.13
C GLY A 796 6.55 24.71 -3.76
N LYS A 797 5.46 24.01 -4.06
CA LYS A 797 4.08 24.49 -3.91
C LYS A 797 3.29 23.54 -3.02
N ILE A 798 2.97 23.97 -1.80
CA ILE A 798 2.03 23.24 -0.95
C ILE A 798 0.62 23.38 -1.51
N ILE A 799 -0.09 22.26 -1.64
CA ILE A 799 -1.46 22.21 -2.13
C ILE A 799 -2.36 21.88 -0.92
N PRO A 800 -3.42 22.66 -0.66
CA PRO A 800 -4.43 22.29 0.34
C PRO A 800 -5.12 20.97 -0.03
N TYR A 801 -5.37 20.10 0.96
CA TYR A 801 -6.13 18.86 0.80
C TYR A 801 -7.43 18.87 1.59
#